data_AF-A0A812MTQ1-F1
#
_entry.id   AF-A0A812MTQ1-F1
#
_cell.length_a   1.000
_cell.length_b   1.000
_cell.length_c   1.000
_cell.angle_alpha   90.00
_cell.angle_beta   90.00
_cell.angle_gamma   90.00
#
_symmetry.space_group_name_H-M   'P 1'
#
loop_
_entity.id
_entity.type
_entity.pdbx_description
1 polymer ?
#
loop_
_entity_poly.entity_id
_entity_poly.type
_entity_poly.pdbx_seq_one_letter_code
_entity_poly.pdbx_strand_id
1 'polypeptide(L)'
;MEDNPDFIHFIQTMWVEDQTGRVVSMRHLSPAELAPATMYFDVPENATSLRAFELCNLHGLWSSEVVNVSPGSAAPAARTGCTFRQCEEGTAVSACQAFTGELQRRENFQPKVDPTGKHTPYLLLNGTRATIVVGTGATPGHEGSLVHPMEPSDDKSLVHWISHIYAVDDLGNLVAFCDLLPTDPAPATCTFEVPEGIGFLRPFEYCNVHGLYMGDIVQVSSWNPSAQRQCFKRECSASHPSLGPTAPRSTAVEAMIQQQQLASARISSVNMCLKHMAVYYIPKSLLSTELLVEIGLLTQDGDAASDVSRRVQIFPDLFAKLNALGGKWSARSIVFEHTMQEANGTQPQLRLDLVNEVDMRFTQSVASAGNRTYAEGVNTAIVDFTEELLLIHASFAMDWGYASQRSLGPHYTIFYSPDFVHQSVNVALCAKTHGWMGIGWLDPDRAGGPLMQDTDMVVAFVKDGQAGVQDRFARWIEEPLKDELLAGQRSDDAGNPLNGVNDLELISGALGSSGREWCPDDACSPGFTLVQFRRPFATDDISDITLPVRSAKIRLIFAFARQDPFETYLEQHFSTSTGYVDLPWNLDCAPGTFFEMATTECKACDKGFFRPANTSVYSCIRTPPGTFQNETGQASAKPCKSGFTTPASGAIQDFECVCPGPSLSVPRGRYHVDVCDGAPRRDSQGLLIRCARLGNCLDCPEGMICRGARDIVVNDGGAASRLATFCLSYAYADMEECTSRTFCDANPEDPACDHAPPELLPGFWSAADEPLSVLSCKNALHCLGGRPGAVCASGREA
;
A
#
# COMPACT_ATOMS: atom_id res chain seq x y z
N MET A 1 -15.30 -5.89 -4.41
CA MET A 1 -16.73 -6.26 -4.55
C MET A 1 -17.20 -6.54 -3.14
N GLU A 2 -17.97 -5.64 -2.53
CA GLU A 2 -18.62 -5.88 -1.24
C GLU A 2 -19.85 -6.78 -1.44
N ASP A 3 -20.07 -7.68 -0.49
CA ASP A 3 -21.22 -8.58 -0.36
C ASP A 3 -22.49 -7.84 0.09
N ASN A 4 -22.74 -6.61 -0.39
CA ASN A 4 -24.02 -5.94 -0.15
C ASN A 4 -24.98 -6.19 -1.33
N PRO A 5 -26.00 -7.06 -1.14
CA PRO A 5 -26.89 -7.47 -2.20
C PRO A 5 -27.76 -6.34 -2.77
N ASP A 6 -27.91 -5.19 -2.10
CA ASP A 6 -28.66 -4.04 -2.61
C ASP A 6 -27.89 -3.19 -3.63
N PHE A 7 -26.58 -3.40 -3.80
CA PHE A 7 -25.71 -2.60 -4.70
C PHE A 7 -25.17 -3.37 -5.90
N ILE A 8 -25.65 -4.58 -6.12
CA ILE A 8 -25.25 -5.41 -7.25
C ILE A 8 -25.94 -4.83 -8.49
N HIS A 9 -25.15 -4.27 -9.42
CA HIS A 9 -25.66 -3.64 -10.64
C HIS A 9 -24.76 -3.98 -11.83
N PHE A 10 -25.29 -4.76 -12.78
CA PHE A 10 -24.58 -5.22 -13.96
C PHE A 10 -25.55 -5.59 -15.08
N ILE A 11 -25.06 -5.59 -16.32
CA ILE A 11 -25.79 -6.19 -17.45
C ILE A 11 -25.65 -7.70 -17.33
N GLN A 12 -26.76 -8.43 -17.20
CA GLN A 12 -26.78 -9.88 -17.09
C GLN A 12 -26.61 -10.55 -18.44
N THR A 13 -27.33 -10.01 -19.43
CA THR A 13 -27.44 -10.60 -20.76
C THR A 13 -27.53 -9.50 -21.79
N MET A 14 -26.86 -9.67 -22.92
CA MET A 14 -27.06 -8.83 -24.10
C MET A 14 -27.27 -9.71 -25.33
N TRP A 15 -28.17 -9.29 -26.22
CA TRP A 15 -28.40 -9.99 -27.48
C TRP A 15 -28.78 -9.02 -28.58
N VAL A 16 -28.72 -9.50 -29.81
CA VAL A 16 -29.10 -8.73 -31.00
C VAL A 16 -30.07 -9.55 -31.84
N GLU A 17 -31.14 -8.92 -32.30
CA GLU A 17 -32.12 -9.50 -33.23
C GLU A 17 -32.02 -8.85 -34.60
N ASP A 18 -32.30 -9.63 -35.64
CA ASP A 18 -32.46 -9.12 -37.01
C ASP A 18 -33.89 -8.61 -37.27
N GLN A 19 -34.16 -8.15 -38.51
CA GLN A 19 -35.48 -7.66 -38.94
C GLN A 19 -36.61 -8.69 -38.80
N THR A 20 -36.30 -9.98 -38.63
CA THR A 20 -37.27 -11.06 -38.47
C THR A 20 -37.51 -11.43 -37.00
N GLY A 21 -36.83 -10.77 -36.06
CA GLY A 21 -36.87 -11.09 -34.64
C GLY A 21 -36.02 -12.31 -34.28
N ARG A 22 -35.14 -12.78 -35.17
CA ARG A 22 -34.26 -13.91 -34.87
C ARG A 22 -33.01 -13.42 -34.15
N VAL A 23 -32.64 -14.10 -33.06
CA VAL A 23 -31.42 -13.79 -32.33
C VAL A 23 -30.19 -14.11 -33.20
N VAL A 24 -29.42 -13.06 -33.48
CA VAL A 24 -28.19 -13.08 -34.27
C VAL A 24 -26.99 -13.41 -33.40
N SER A 25 -26.94 -12.85 -32.19
CA SER A 25 -25.88 -13.09 -31.21
C SER A 25 -26.41 -12.85 -29.81
N MET A 26 -25.92 -13.60 -28.83
CA MET A 26 -26.32 -13.53 -27.43
C MET A 26 -25.12 -13.80 -26.53
N ARG A 27 -25.02 -13.06 -25.42
CA ARG A 27 -23.96 -13.17 -24.44
C ARG A 27 -24.51 -12.97 -23.03
N HIS A 28 -24.16 -13.89 -22.12
CA HIS A 28 -24.28 -13.66 -20.67
C HIS A 28 -22.99 -13.01 -20.15
N LEU A 29 -23.12 -12.11 -19.18
CA LEU A 29 -21.99 -11.42 -18.58
C LEU A 29 -21.89 -11.70 -17.08
N SER A 30 -20.67 -11.60 -16.57
CA SER A 30 -20.35 -11.69 -15.15
C SER A 30 -20.37 -10.30 -14.48
N PRO A 31 -20.82 -10.17 -13.21
CA PRO A 31 -20.63 -8.95 -12.39
C PRO A 31 -19.18 -8.53 -12.23
N ALA A 32 -18.23 -9.44 -12.45
CA ALA A 32 -16.80 -9.17 -12.42
C ALA A 32 -16.26 -8.57 -13.74
N GLU A 33 -17.09 -8.45 -14.78
CA GLU A 33 -16.67 -7.85 -16.04
C GLU A 33 -16.56 -6.33 -15.95
N LEU A 34 -15.55 -5.78 -16.63
CA LEU A 34 -15.33 -4.35 -16.69
C LEU A 34 -16.40 -3.66 -17.55
N ALA A 35 -16.79 -2.45 -17.14
CA ALA A 35 -17.59 -1.56 -17.98
C ALA A 35 -16.73 -0.94 -19.11
N PRO A 36 -17.30 -0.68 -20.30
CA PRO A 36 -18.67 -0.98 -20.68
C PRO A 36 -18.90 -2.46 -21.03
N ALA A 37 -20.11 -2.96 -20.74
CA ALA A 37 -20.57 -4.27 -21.22
C ALA A 37 -20.58 -4.27 -22.76
N THR A 38 -19.91 -5.25 -23.38
CA THR A 38 -19.73 -5.28 -24.84
C THR A 38 -19.88 -6.67 -25.42
N MET A 39 -20.32 -6.75 -26.68
CA MET A 39 -20.40 -7.99 -27.44
C MET A 39 -20.04 -7.69 -28.90
N TYR A 40 -19.23 -8.56 -29.50
CA TYR A 40 -18.84 -8.46 -30.90
C TYR A 40 -19.30 -9.69 -31.68
N PHE A 41 -19.83 -9.47 -32.87
CA PHE A 41 -20.33 -10.50 -33.77
C PHE A 41 -20.24 -10.02 -35.22
N ASP A 42 -20.13 -10.94 -36.17
CA ASP A 42 -20.22 -10.60 -37.59
C ASP A 42 -21.70 -10.48 -38.01
N VAL A 43 -22.00 -9.50 -38.88
CA VAL A 43 -23.36 -9.25 -39.37
C VAL A 43 -23.76 -10.33 -40.39
N PRO A 44 -24.88 -11.05 -40.20
CA PRO A 44 -25.36 -12.06 -41.14
C PRO A 44 -25.69 -11.49 -42.53
N GLU A 45 -25.43 -12.26 -43.60
CA GLU A 45 -25.66 -11.85 -45.01
C GLU A 45 -27.08 -11.32 -45.29
N ASN A 46 -28.08 -11.88 -44.60
CA ASN A 46 -29.48 -11.54 -44.83
C ASN A 46 -30.04 -10.52 -43.82
N ALA A 47 -29.22 -10.00 -42.91
CA ALA A 47 -29.66 -8.98 -41.98
C ALA A 47 -29.77 -7.63 -42.71
N THR A 48 -30.97 -7.06 -42.76
CA THR A 48 -31.23 -5.72 -43.32
C THR A 48 -31.34 -4.67 -42.22
N SER A 49 -31.69 -5.08 -41.00
CA SER A 49 -31.67 -4.24 -39.82
C SER A 49 -31.35 -5.06 -38.57
N LEU A 50 -30.74 -4.42 -37.57
CA LEU A 50 -30.39 -5.01 -36.29
C LEU A 50 -30.94 -4.17 -35.15
N ARG A 51 -31.40 -4.82 -34.08
CA ARG A 51 -31.79 -4.19 -32.82
C ARG A 51 -31.08 -4.91 -31.68
N ALA A 52 -30.40 -4.15 -30.83
CA ALA A 52 -29.74 -4.69 -29.65
C ALA A 52 -30.69 -4.63 -28.44
N PHE A 53 -30.50 -5.58 -27.54
CA PHE A 53 -31.20 -5.69 -26.27
C PHE A 53 -30.20 -5.96 -25.15
N GLU A 54 -30.50 -5.42 -23.98
CA GLU A 54 -29.75 -5.69 -22.76
C GLU A 54 -30.72 -5.95 -21.59
N LEU A 55 -30.39 -6.93 -20.77
CA LEU A 55 -31.08 -7.22 -19.51
C LEU A 55 -30.18 -6.78 -18.37
N CYS A 56 -30.50 -5.65 -17.75
CA CYS A 56 -29.89 -5.20 -16.51
C CYS A 56 -30.56 -5.88 -15.33
N ASN A 57 -29.78 -6.32 -14.33
CA ASN A 57 -30.34 -6.97 -13.14
C ASN A 57 -31.23 -6.03 -12.29
N LEU A 58 -30.98 -4.71 -12.34
CA LEU A 58 -31.78 -3.69 -11.66
C LEU A 58 -32.85 -3.05 -12.56
N HIS A 59 -32.46 -2.65 -13.77
CA HIS A 59 -33.31 -1.84 -14.64
C HIS A 59 -34.16 -2.66 -15.61
N GLY A 60 -34.03 -3.99 -15.61
CA GLY A 60 -34.78 -4.88 -16.50
C GLY A 60 -34.30 -4.81 -17.95
N LEU A 61 -35.22 -5.09 -18.88
CA LEU A 61 -34.92 -5.22 -20.30
C LEU A 61 -35.01 -3.88 -21.03
N TRP A 62 -33.95 -3.51 -21.73
CA TRP A 62 -33.85 -2.33 -22.59
C TRP A 62 -33.52 -2.71 -24.03
N SER A 63 -33.94 -1.88 -24.99
CA SER A 63 -33.64 -2.07 -26.41
C SER A 63 -33.05 -0.81 -27.02
N SER A 64 -32.11 -0.97 -27.95
CA SER A 64 -31.57 0.12 -28.75
C SER A 64 -32.56 0.61 -29.81
N GLU A 65 -32.20 1.72 -30.47
CA GLU A 65 -32.74 2.06 -31.78
C GLU A 65 -32.37 1.00 -32.83
N VAL A 66 -33.14 0.94 -33.91
CA VAL A 66 -32.88 0.02 -35.03
C VAL A 66 -31.75 0.56 -35.88
N VAL A 67 -30.74 -0.27 -36.12
CA VAL A 67 -29.60 0.04 -37.00
C VAL A 67 -29.84 -0.63 -38.36
N ASN A 68 -29.88 0.15 -39.43
CA ASN A 68 -29.98 -0.39 -40.80
C ASN A 68 -28.61 -0.90 -41.27
N VAL A 69 -28.59 -2.11 -41.83
CA VAL A 69 -27.37 -2.72 -42.36
C VAL A 69 -27.15 -2.20 -43.78
N SER A 70 -25.99 -1.59 -44.03
CA SER A 70 -25.67 -1.07 -45.37
C SER A 70 -25.32 -2.21 -46.34
N PRO A 71 -25.63 -2.07 -47.65
CA PRO A 71 -25.24 -3.07 -48.65
C PRO A 71 -23.72 -3.31 -48.64
N GLY A 72 -23.30 -4.56 -48.47
CA GLY A 72 -21.89 -4.96 -48.39
C GLY A 72 -21.28 -4.96 -46.98
N SER A 73 -22.04 -4.58 -45.95
CA SER A 73 -21.60 -4.66 -44.54
C SER A 73 -21.76 -6.05 -43.91
N ALA A 74 -22.35 -7.00 -44.64
CA ALA A 74 -22.57 -8.35 -44.16
C ALA A 74 -21.41 -9.28 -44.54
N ALA A 75 -21.02 -10.15 -43.61
CA ALA A 75 -19.87 -11.03 -43.78
C ALA A 75 -20.27 -12.34 -44.47
N PRO A 76 -19.57 -12.76 -45.54
CA PRO A 76 -19.85 -14.03 -46.19
C PRO A 76 -19.69 -15.21 -45.22
N ALA A 77 -20.69 -16.09 -45.15
CA ALA A 77 -20.79 -17.22 -44.23
C ALA A 77 -21.08 -16.91 -42.74
N ALA A 78 -21.37 -15.66 -42.36
CA ALA A 78 -21.93 -15.37 -41.04
C ALA A 78 -23.36 -15.95 -40.92
N ARG A 79 -23.53 -16.98 -40.08
CA ARG A 79 -24.82 -17.64 -39.87
C ARG A 79 -25.67 -16.88 -38.86
N THR A 80 -26.98 -16.84 -39.08
CA THR A 80 -27.96 -16.51 -38.03
C THR A 80 -28.01 -17.66 -37.01
N GLY A 81 -27.68 -17.38 -35.75
CA GLY A 81 -27.84 -18.34 -34.65
C GLY A 81 -27.14 -17.89 -33.37
N CYS A 82 -27.70 -18.28 -32.21
CA CYS A 82 -27.04 -18.10 -30.92
C CYS A 82 -25.72 -18.87 -30.89
N THR A 83 -24.63 -18.21 -31.24
CA THR A 83 -23.31 -18.62 -30.75
C THR A 83 -23.26 -18.26 -29.27
N PHE A 84 -23.81 -19.14 -28.44
CA PHE A 84 -23.50 -19.11 -27.02
C PHE A 84 -21.99 -19.21 -26.92
N ARG A 85 -21.34 -18.13 -26.49
CA ARG A 85 -19.93 -18.19 -26.14
C ARG A 85 -19.88 -19.16 -24.96
N GLN A 86 -19.43 -20.40 -25.20
CA GLN A 86 -19.17 -21.35 -24.13
C GLN A 86 -18.05 -20.77 -23.29
N CYS A 87 -18.46 -20.11 -22.22
CA CYS A 87 -17.58 -19.63 -21.19
C CYS A 87 -16.96 -20.83 -20.44
N GLU A 88 -15.70 -20.74 -20.03
CA GLU A 88 -15.09 -21.78 -19.17
C GLU A 88 -15.56 -21.63 -17.72
N GLU A 89 -15.44 -22.69 -16.92
CA GLU A 89 -15.66 -22.60 -15.48
C GLU A 89 -14.66 -21.61 -14.86
N GLY A 90 -15.15 -20.45 -14.41
CA GLY A 90 -14.34 -19.45 -13.73
C GLY A 90 -14.42 -19.64 -12.22
N THR A 91 -13.27 -19.59 -11.53
CA THR A 91 -13.18 -19.78 -10.08
C THR A 91 -13.33 -18.48 -9.29
N ALA A 92 -13.79 -17.38 -9.90
CA ALA A 92 -13.94 -16.10 -9.23
C ALA A 92 -15.09 -16.14 -8.21
N VAL A 93 -14.78 -16.60 -6.99
CA VAL A 93 -15.74 -16.71 -5.87
C VAL A 93 -16.49 -15.40 -5.66
N SER A 94 -15.84 -14.25 -5.83
CA SER A 94 -16.46 -12.90 -5.76
C SER A 94 -17.61 -12.70 -6.74
N ALA A 95 -17.53 -13.29 -7.94
CA ALA A 95 -18.58 -13.16 -8.94
C ALA A 95 -19.77 -14.07 -8.61
N CYS A 96 -19.51 -15.30 -8.13
CA CYS A 96 -20.56 -16.18 -7.65
C CYS A 96 -21.26 -15.64 -6.39
N GLN A 97 -20.52 -15.01 -5.47
CA GLN A 97 -21.07 -14.31 -4.30
C GLN A 97 -22.03 -13.19 -4.72
N ALA A 98 -21.64 -12.38 -5.72
CA ALA A 98 -22.51 -11.35 -6.27
C ALA A 98 -23.80 -11.94 -6.90
N PHE A 99 -23.71 -13.09 -7.59
CA PHE A 99 -24.93 -13.75 -8.07
C PHE A 99 -25.82 -14.20 -6.94
N THR A 100 -25.29 -14.86 -5.90
CA THR A 100 -26.12 -15.27 -4.76
C THR A 100 -26.76 -14.09 -4.04
N GLY A 101 -26.05 -12.95 -3.93
CA GLY A 101 -26.62 -11.71 -3.42
C GLY A 101 -27.79 -11.19 -4.28
N GLU A 102 -27.64 -11.19 -5.61
CA GLU A 102 -28.71 -10.78 -6.54
C GLU A 102 -29.93 -11.71 -6.46
N LEU A 103 -29.72 -13.03 -6.36
CA LEU A 103 -30.82 -13.99 -6.22
C LEU A 103 -31.59 -13.77 -4.91
N GLN A 104 -30.88 -13.45 -3.82
CA GLN A 104 -31.51 -13.10 -2.54
C GLN A 104 -32.24 -11.75 -2.63
N ARG A 105 -31.66 -10.74 -3.28
CA ARG A 105 -32.28 -9.43 -3.49
C ARG A 105 -33.60 -9.54 -4.25
N ARG A 106 -33.67 -10.38 -5.30
CA ARG A 106 -34.92 -10.64 -6.07
C ARG A 106 -36.07 -11.17 -5.22
N GLU A 107 -35.74 -11.85 -4.12
CA GLU A 107 -36.71 -12.38 -3.17
C GLU A 107 -36.76 -11.56 -1.87
N ASN A 108 -36.33 -10.30 -1.89
CA ASN A 108 -36.30 -9.42 -0.72
C ASN A 108 -35.65 -10.06 0.51
N PHE A 109 -34.58 -10.84 0.31
CA PHE A 109 -33.84 -11.56 1.36
C PHE A 109 -34.66 -12.60 2.13
N GLN A 110 -35.78 -13.06 1.58
CA GLN A 110 -36.64 -14.06 2.18
C GLN A 110 -36.81 -15.27 1.25
N PRO A 111 -35.82 -16.19 1.21
CA PRO A 111 -35.94 -17.44 0.48
C PRO A 111 -37.16 -18.24 0.95
N LYS A 112 -37.86 -18.88 0.01
CA LYS A 112 -39.08 -19.64 0.27
C LYS A 112 -38.77 -21.05 0.76
N VAL A 113 -39.65 -21.61 1.58
CA VAL A 113 -39.69 -23.04 1.90
C VAL A 113 -40.87 -23.63 1.14
N ASP A 114 -40.64 -24.65 0.31
CA ASP A 114 -41.70 -25.28 -0.47
C ASP A 114 -42.37 -26.42 0.32
N PRO A 115 -43.65 -26.28 0.72
CA PRO A 115 -44.37 -27.34 1.43
C PRO A 115 -44.71 -28.54 0.54
N THR A 116 -44.64 -28.41 -0.79
CA THR A 116 -44.92 -29.50 -1.73
C THR A 116 -43.71 -30.38 -2.01
N GLY A 117 -42.51 -29.89 -1.67
CA GLY A 117 -41.25 -30.58 -1.91
C GLY A 117 -40.76 -30.53 -3.36
N LYS A 118 -41.46 -29.84 -4.28
CA LYS A 118 -41.11 -29.78 -5.71
C LYS A 118 -39.90 -28.86 -5.98
N HIS A 119 -39.84 -27.74 -5.28
CA HIS A 119 -38.79 -26.71 -5.32
C HIS A 119 -37.79 -26.84 -4.18
N THR A 120 -37.95 -27.82 -3.30
CA THR A 120 -37.03 -28.00 -2.18
C THR A 120 -35.67 -28.53 -2.69
N PRO A 121 -34.56 -27.81 -2.45
CA PRO A 121 -33.24 -28.33 -2.74
C PRO A 121 -32.78 -29.25 -1.60
N TYR A 122 -32.57 -30.53 -1.92
CA TYR A 122 -32.11 -31.54 -0.97
C TYR A 122 -30.61 -31.76 -1.11
N LEU A 123 -29.86 -31.61 -0.01
CA LEU A 123 -28.42 -31.86 0.03
C LEU A 123 -28.15 -33.27 0.56
N LEU A 124 -27.46 -34.07 -0.25
CA LEU A 124 -27.08 -35.44 0.02
C LEU A 124 -25.56 -35.52 0.23
N LEU A 125 -25.12 -36.06 1.37
CA LEU A 125 -23.70 -36.27 1.68
C LEU A 125 -23.30 -37.74 1.47
N ASN A 126 -22.21 -37.97 0.74
CA ASN A 126 -21.57 -39.27 0.60
C ASN A 126 -20.06 -39.13 0.80
N GLY A 127 -19.61 -39.34 2.04
CA GLY A 127 -18.22 -39.06 2.42
C GLY A 127 -17.90 -37.58 2.27
N THR A 128 -16.86 -37.25 1.48
CA THR A 128 -16.44 -35.86 1.24
C THR A 128 -17.22 -35.16 0.12
N ARG A 129 -18.16 -35.85 -0.53
CA ARG A 129 -18.90 -35.33 -1.68
C ARG A 129 -20.33 -34.95 -1.29
N ALA A 130 -20.73 -33.73 -1.67
CA ALA A 130 -22.08 -33.21 -1.53
C ALA A 130 -22.76 -33.15 -2.90
N THR A 131 -24.02 -33.57 -2.95
CA THR A 131 -24.88 -33.46 -4.14
C THR A 131 -26.19 -32.79 -3.74
N ILE A 132 -26.53 -31.68 -4.38
CA ILE A 132 -27.83 -31.02 -4.25
C ILE A 132 -28.70 -31.46 -5.44
N VAL A 133 -29.92 -31.90 -5.13
CA VAL A 133 -30.96 -32.22 -6.12
C VAL A 133 -32.23 -31.43 -5.80
N VAL A 134 -32.96 -30.96 -6.82
CA VAL A 134 -34.20 -30.19 -6.61
C VAL A 134 -35.43 -31.07 -6.82
N GLY A 135 -36.24 -31.19 -5.78
CA GLY A 135 -37.48 -31.98 -5.78
C GLY A 135 -37.39 -33.27 -4.95
N THR A 136 -38.44 -33.59 -4.19
CA THR A 136 -38.49 -34.80 -3.33
C THR A 136 -38.30 -36.08 -4.14
N GLY A 137 -38.82 -36.13 -5.36
CA GLY A 137 -38.68 -37.29 -6.25
C GLY A 137 -37.26 -37.57 -6.71
N ALA A 138 -36.34 -36.63 -6.51
CA ALA A 138 -34.92 -36.78 -6.79
C ALA A 138 -34.12 -37.32 -5.60
N THR A 139 -34.76 -37.53 -4.44
CA THR A 139 -34.12 -38.08 -3.24
C THR A 139 -34.26 -39.61 -3.17
N PRO A 140 -33.28 -40.31 -2.57
CA PRO A 140 -33.36 -41.76 -2.39
C PRO A 140 -34.63 -42.20 -1.63
N GLY A 141 -35.30 -43.25 -2.11
CA GLY A 141 -36.49 -43.83 -1.47
C GLY A 141 -37.80 -43.07 -1.72
N HIS A 142 -37.78 -42.05 -2.58
CA HIS A 142 -38.94 -41.24 -2.94
C HIS A 142 -39.18 -41.24 -4.46
N GLU A 143 -38.66 -42.25 -5.16
CA GLU A 143 -38.72 -42.38 -6.61
C GLU A 143 -40.20 -42.39 -7.08
N GLY A 144 -40.62 -41.34 -7.78
CA GLY A 144 -42.01 -41.13 -8.21
C GLY A 144 -42.73 -39.95 -7.54
N SER A 145 -42.10 -39.28 -6.57
CA SER A 145 -42.55 -38.00 -6.03
C SER A 145 -42.26 -36.83 -6.99
N LEU A 146 -42.71 -35.62 -6.67
CA LEU A 146 -42.56 -34.46 -7.56
C LEU A 146 -41.09 -34.07 -7.74
N VAL A 147 -40.75 -33.73 -8.98
CA VAL A 147 -39.46 -33.15 -9.40
C VAL A 147 -39.74 -31.87 -10.18
N HIS A 148 -38.86 -30.88 -10.05
CA HIS A 148 -38.94 -29.67 -10.85
C HIS A 148 -38.60 -29.93 -12.33
N PRO A 149 -39.40 -29.43 -13.31
CA PRO A 149 -39.08 -29.59 -14.73
C PRO A 149 -37.87 -28.76 -15.19
N MET A 150 -37.23 -29.15 -16.29
CA MET A 150 -36.20 -28.38 -16.99
C MET A 150 -36.65 -28.21 -18.45
N GLU A 151 -37.57 -27.27 -18.69
CA GLU A 151 -38.32 -27.15 -19.95
C GLU A 151 -37.81 -25.97 -20.80
N PRO A 152 -37.07 -26.22 -21.90
CA PRO A 152 -36.70 -25.18 -22.87
C PRO A 152 -37.87 -24.87 -23.81
N SER A 153 -38.23 -23.59 -23.95
CA SER A 153 -39.30 -23.15 -24.87
C SER A 153 -39.14 -21.69 -25.28
N ASP A 154 -39.55 -21.37 -26.51
CA ASP A 154 -39.71 -19.98 -26.98
C ASP A 154 -41.06 -19.37 -26.56
N ASP A 155 -41.97 -20.20 -26.04
CA ASP A 155 -43.23 -19.75 -25.44
C ASP A 155 -42.99 -19.31 -23.99
N LYS A 156 -43.16 -18.01 -23.74
CA LYS A 156 -42.99 -17.37 -22.44
C LYS A 156 -43.84 -18.00 -21.33
N SER A 157 -44.94 -18.66 -21.66
CA SER A 157 -45.82 -19.34 -20.70
C SER A 157 -45.38 -20.76 -20.35
N LEU A 158 -44.48 -21.35 -21.13
CA LEU A 158 -44.02 -22.74 -20.97
C LEU A 158 -42.58 -22.84 -20.48
N VAL A 159 -41.74 -21.84 -20.76
CA VAL A 159 -40.31 -21.87 -20.41
C VAL A 159 -40.11 -21.86 -18.89
N HIS A 160 -39.62 -22.97 -18.34
CA HIS A 160 -39.62 -23.19 -16.89
C HIS A 160 -38.52 -24.18 -16.47
N TRP A 161 -37.51 -23.68 -15.74
CA TRP A 161 -36.36 -24.48 -15.31
C TRP A 161 -35.72 -23.92 -14.04
N ILE A 162 -34.90 -24.74 -13.38
CA ILE A 162 -34.01 -24.29 -12.31
C ILE A 162 -32.77 -23.68 -12.96
N SER A 163 -32.54 -22.41 -12.70
CA SER A 163 -31.41 -21.68 -13.29
C SER A 163 -30.15 -21.75 -12.42
N HIS A 164 -30.28 -21.82 -11.09
CA HIS A 164 -29.13 -21.79 -10.20
C HIS A 164 -29.33 -22.72 -9.01
N ILE A 165 -28.24 -23.34 -8.55
CA ILE A 165 -28.17 -24.10 -7.30
C ILE A 165 -26.91 -23.67 -6.55
N TYR A 166 -27.01 -23.43 -5.24
CA TYR A 166 -25.82 -23.10 -4.44
C TYR A 166 -25.92 -23.62 -3.00
N ALA A 167 -24.77 -23.65 -2.31
CA ALA A 167 -24.65 -24.06 -0.93
C ALA A 167 -23.84 -23.03 -0.13
N VAL A 168 -24.24 -22.74 1.10
CA VAL A 168 -23.47 -21.91 2.05
C VAL A 168 -23.12 -22.70 3.30
N ASP A 169 -22.04 -22.31 3.97
CA ASP A 169 -21.58 -22.90 5.23
C ASP A 169 -22.23 -22.26 6.47
N ASP A 170 -21.77 -22.67 7.65
CA ASP A 170 -22.22 -22.21 8.96
C ASP A 170 -21.92 -20.74 9.28
N LEU A 171 -21.03 -20.12 8.49
CA LEU A 171 -20.70 -18.71 8.57
C LEU A 171 -21.39 -17.89 7.46
N GLY A 172 -22.23 -18.53 6.65
CA GLY A 172 -22.93 -17.92 5.52
C GLY A 172 -22.08 -17.73 4.27
N ASN A 173 -20.85 -18.28 4.23
CA ASN A 173 -20.00 -18.14 3.06
C ASN A 173 -20.39 -19.14 1.98
N LEU A 174 -20.30 -18.71 0.72
CA LEU A 174 -20.56 -19.56 -0.44
C LEU A 174 -19.56 -20.74 -0.50
N VAL A 175 -20.06 -21.96 -0.58
CA VAL A 175 -19.25 -23.19 -0.69
C VAL A 175 -19.26 -23.74 -2.11
N ALA A 176 -20.44 -23.77 -2.72
CA ALA A 176 -20.63 -24.27 -4.08
C ALA A 176 -21.69 -23.43 -4.81
N PHE A 177 -21.51 -23.23 -6.11
CA PHE A 177 -22.48 -22.58 -6.99
C PHE A 177 -22.49 -23.26 -8.35
N CYS A 178 -23.67 -23.59 -8.87
CA CYS A 178 -23.89 -24.17 -10.19
C CYS A 178 -24.90 -23.32 -10.98
N ASP A 179 -24.54 -22.98 -12.21
CA ASP A 179 -25.39 -22.35 -13.22
C ASP A 179 -25.96 -23.43 -14.18
N LEU A 180 -27.26 -23.40 -14.44
CA LEU A 180 -28.00 -24.43 -15.16
C LEU A 180 -28.75 -23.86 -16.37
N LEU A 181 -28.69 -24.59 -17.48
CA LEU A 181 -29.45 -24.28 -18.70
C LEU A 181 -30.81 -24.97 -18.69
N PRO A 182 -31.83 -24.42 -19.39
CA PRO A 182 -33.11 -25.10 -19.54
C PRO A 182 -33.00 -26.43 -20.29
N THR A 183 -31.91 -26.68 -21.01
CA THR A 183 -31.62 -27.93 -21.71
C THR A 183 -30.91 -28.96 -20.84
N ASP A 184 -30.50 -28.61 -19.62
CA ASP A 184 -29.86 -29.55 -18.69
C ASP A 184 -30.88 -30.60 -18.21
N PRO A 185 -30.45 -31.85 -17.95
CA PRO A 185 -31.37 -32.92 -17.60
C PRO A 185 -32.06 -32.66 -16.26
N ALA A 186 -33.35 -33.02 -16.18
CA ALA A 186 -34.05 -33.12 -14.90
C ALA A 186 -33.70 -34.45 -14.19
N PRO A 187 -33.57 -34.48 -12.85
CA PRO A 187 -33.69 -33.36 -11.91
C PRO A 187 -32.49 -32.41 -11.96
N ALA A 188 -32.74 -31.12 -11.72
CA ALA A 188 -31.69 -30.13 -11.55
C ALA A 188 -30.73 -30.56 -10.42
N THR A 189 -29.43 -30.64 -10.73
CA THR A 189 -28.43 -31.28 -9.86
C THR A 189 -27.13 -30.45 -9.83
N CYS A 190 -26.52 -30.31 -8.64
CA CYS A 190 -25.22 -29.68 -8.43
C CYS A 190 -24.36 -30.56 -7.51
N THR A 191 -23.15 -30.95 -7.92
CA THR A 191 -22.27 -31.83 -7.14
C THR A 191 -20.91 -31.18 -6.90
N PHE A 192 -20.41 -31.25 -5.66
CA PHE A 192 -19.16 -30.63 -5.24
C PHE A 192 -18.44 -31.42 -4.13
N GLU A 193 -17.14 -31.18 -3.97
CA GLU A 193 -16.37 -31.68 -2.83
C GLU A 193 -16.46 -30.69 -1.66
N VAL A 194 -16.63 -31.19 -0.44
CA VAL A 194 -16.79 -30.37 0.78
C VAL A 194 -15.41 -29.98 1.36
N PRO A 195 -15.07 -28.68 1.40
CA PRO A 195 -13.82 -28.20 2.02
C PRO A 195 -13.73 -28.47 3.52
N GLU A 196 -12.51 -28.46 4.06
CA GLU A 196 -12.25 -28.57 5.50
C GLU A 196 -12.83 -27.40 6.31
N GLY A 197 -13.28 -27.70 7.53
CA GLY A 197 -13.70 -26.69 8.51
C GLY A 197 -15.16 -26.27 8.43
N ILE A 198 -15.99 -26.93 7.63
CA ILE A 198 -17.43 -26.63 7.50
C ILE A 198 -18.23 -27.45 8.51
N GLY A 199 -19.02 -26.78 9.37
CA GLY A 199 -19.85 -27.44 10.37
C GLY A 199 -21.20 -27.92 9.81
N PHE A 200 -21.83 -27.12 8.96
CA PHE A 200 -23.04 -27.50 8.25
C PHE A 200 -23.12 -26.84 6.87
N LEU A 201 -23.94 -27.41 5.99
CA LEU A 201 -24.29 -26.82 4.70
C LEU A 201 -25.78 -26.52 4.63
N ARG A 202 -26.14 -25.40 4.02
CA ARG A 202 -27.53 -25.07 3.64
C ARG A 202 -27.63 -24.90 2.12
N PRO A 203 -28.47 -25.69 1.42
CA PRO A 203 -28.66 -25.59 -0.02
C PRO A 203 -29.76 -24.59 -0.41
N PHE A 204 -29.62 -24.03 -1.60
CA PHE A 204 -30.57 -23.10 -2.23
C PHE A 204 -30.75 -23.43 -3.72
N GLU A 205 -31.93 -23.14 -4.26
CA GLU A 205 -32.21 -23.18 -5.70
C GLU A 205 -32.94 -21.91 -6.15
N TYR A 206 -32.71 -21.47 -7.39
CA TYR A 206 -33.50 -20.43 -8.03
C TYR A 206 -34.18 -20.92 -9.31
N CYS A 207 -35.51 -20.89 -9.29
CA CYS A 207 -36.38 -21.15 -10.43
C CYS A 207 -36.66 -19.85 -11.20
N ASN A 208 -36.56 -19.89 -12.53
CA ASN A 208 -36.80 -18.72 -13.37
C ASN A 208 -38.23 -18.13 -13.24
N VAL A 209 -39.21 -18.96 -12.84
CA VAL A 209 -40.62 -18.57 -12.67
C VAL A 209 -40.99 -18.33 -11.19
N HIS A 210 -40.49 -19.17 -10.29
CA HIS A 210 -40.97 -19.21 -8.90
C HIS A 210 -40.03 -18.55 -7.89
N GLY A 211 -38.81 -18.21 -8.28
CA GLY A 211 -37.85 -17.51 -7.43
C GLY A 211 -36.95 -18.42 -6.60
N LEU A 212 -36.41 -17.87 -5.51
CA LEU A 212 -35.44 -18.54 -4.63
C LEU A 212 -36.13 -19.40 -3.57
N TYR A 213 -35.69 -20.66 -3.45
CA TYR A 213 -36.06 -21.59 -2.38
C TYR A 213 -34.85 -22.05 -1.60
N MET A 214 -35.06 -22.37 -0.32
CA MET A 214 -34.05 -22.92 0.58
C MET A 214 -34.42 -24.31 1.08
N GLY A 215 -33.42 -25.14 1.29
CA GLY A 215 -33.55 -26.48 1.87
C GLY A 215 -33.08 -26.54 3.32
N ASP A 216 -33.21 -27.73 3.90
CA ASP A 216 -32.82 -27.99 5.28
C ASP A 216 -31.31 -27.90 5.50
N ILE A 217 -30.92 -27.55 6.73
CA ILE A 217 -29.51 -27.63 7.15
C ILE A 217 -29.08 -29.10 7.23
N VAL A 218 -27.93 -29.41 6.62
CA VAL A 218 -27.30 -30.72 6.72
C VAL A 218 -25.97 -30.60 7.44
N GLN A 219 -25.80 -31.36 8.53
CA GLN A 219 -24.56 -31.39 9.31
C GLN A 219 -23.46 -32.13 8.54
N VAL A 220 -22.26 -31.57 8.53
CA VAL A 220 -21.10 -32.14 7.84
C VAL A 220 -20.21 -32.86 8.85
N SER A 221 -19.85 -34.11 8.56
CA SER A 221 -18.99 -34.94 9.42
C SER A 221 -17.70 -35.40 8.75
N SER A 222 -17.55 -35.16 7.45
CA SER A 222 -16.37 -35.52 6.66
C SER A 222 -16.09 -34.48 5.58
N TRP A 223 -14.81 -34.16 5.42
CA TRP A 223 -14.32 -33.13 4.51
C TRP A 223 -13.11 -33.61 3.71
N ASN A 224 -12.83 -32.92 2.61
CA ASN A 224 -11.63 -33.09 1.81
C ASN A 224 -10.69 -31.89 2.02
N PRO A 225 -9.56 -32.04 2.72
CA PRO A 225 -8.62 -30.94 2.99
C PRO A 225 -8.01 -30.30 1.74
N SER A 226 -8.07 -31.00 0.59
CA SER A 226 -7.59 -30.48 -0.69
C SER A 226 -8.69 -29.82 -1.53
N ALA A 227 -9.95 -29.88 -1.10
CA ALA A 227 -11.06 -29.24 -1.80
C ALA A 227 -11.10 -27.73 -1.50
N GLN A 228 -11.29 -26.95 -2.56
CA GLN A 228 -11.53 -25.50 -2.47
C GLN A 228 -13.02 -25.21 -2.69
N ARG A 229 -13.47 -24.03 -2.26
CA ARG A 229 -14.84 -23.54 -2.57
C ARG A 229 -15.02 -23.50 -4.09
N GLN A 230 -16.13 -24.05 -4.59
CA GLN A 230 -16.34 -24.28 -6.02
C GLN A 230 -17.35 -23.27 -6.59
N CYS A 231 -16.94 -22.58 -7.65
CA CYS A 231 -17.81 -21.69 -8.42
C CYS A 231 -17.89 -22.29 -9.82
N PHE A 232 -18.90 -23.13 -10.09
CA PHE A 232 -19.15 -23.71 -11.40
C PHE A 232 -19.97 -22.75 -12.25
N LYS A 233 -19.42 -21.54 -12.41
CA LYS A 233 -20.01 -20.53 -13.26
C LYS A 233 -19.30 -20.55 -14.60
N ARG A 234 -20.10 -20.51 -15.66
CA ARG A 234 -19.62 -20.29 -17.02
C ARG A 234 -19.17 -18.82 -17.14
N GLU A 235 -17.87 -18.52 -16.96
CA GLU A 235 -17.28 -17.18 -17.04
C GLU A 235 -16.51 -16.93 -18.35
N CYS A 236 -16.94 -15.94 -19.12
CA CYS A 236 -16.36 -15.67 -20.44
C CYS A 236 -15.17 -14.71 -20.30
N SER A 237 -13.94 -15.24 -20.34
CA SER A 237 -12.74 -14.40 -20.34
C SER A 237 -12.54 -13.68 -21.69
N ALA A 238 -11.85 -12.53 -21.65
CA ALA A 238 -11.48 -11.78 -22.85
C ALA A 238 -10.53 -12.56 -23.79
N SER A 239 -9.83 -13.58 -23.27
CA SER A 239 -8.76 -14.32 -23.95
C SER A 239 -9.20 -15.59 -24.67
N HIS A 240 -10.47 -16.04 -24.57
CA HIS A 240 -10.85 -17.33 -25.16
C HIS A 240 -11.34 -17.22 -26.62
N PRO A 241 -10.73 -17.99 -27.56
CA PRO A 241 -11.24 -18.19 -28.91
C PRO A 241 -12.51 -19.04 -28.88
N SER A 242 -13.41 -18.80 -29.82
CA SER A 242 -14.64 -19.58 -30.01
C SER A 242 -14.35 -21.07 -30.20
N LEU A 243 -14.91 -21.93 -29.36
CA LEU A 243 -14.91 -23.38 -29.56
C LEU A 243 -16.06 -23.78 -30.51
N GLY A 244 -15.78 -23.74 -31.83
CA GLY A 244 -16.28 -24.57 -32.95
C GLY A 244 -17.79 -24.74 -33.29
N PRO A 245 -18.18 -24.90 -34.58
CA PRO A 245 -17.44 -24.64 -35.81
C PRO A 245 -17.58 -23.16 -36.15
N THR A 246 -16.48 -22.45 -36.00
CA THR A 246 -16.28 -21.05 -36.39
C THR A 246 -16.81 -20.78 -37.80
N ALA A 247 -17.78 -19.86 -37.91
CA ALA A 247 -17.60 -18.83 -38.92
C ALA A 247 -16.35 -18.03 -38.47
N PRO A 248 -15.31 -17.92 -39.31
CA PRO A 248 -14.12 -17.14 -38.95
C PRO A 248 -14.57 -15.71 -38.68
N ARG A 249 -14.29 -15.19 -37.47
CA ARG A 249 -14.47 -13.76 -37.20
C ARG A 249 -13.61 -13.00 -38.19
N SER A 250 -14.17 -11.93 -38.76
CA SER A 250 -13.40 -11.11 -39.70
C SER A 250 -12.22 -10.45 -38.98
N THR A 251 -11.12 -10.20 -39.70
CA THR A 251 -9.96 -9.44 -39.19
C THR A 251 -10.35 -8.04 -38.67
N ALA A 252 -11.46 -7.49 -39.16
CA ALA A 252 -12.04 -6.25 -38.67
C ALA A 252 -12.59 -6.37 -37.23
N VAL A 253 -13.29 -7.47 -36.92
CA VAL A 253 -13.78 -7.74 -35.56
C VAL A 253 -12.62 -8.01 -34.60
N GLU A 254 -11.58 -8.72 -35.04
CA GLU A 254 -10.37 -8.93 -34.23
C GLU A 254 -9.65 -7.60 -33.94
N ALA A 255 -9.54 -6.71 -34.92
CA ALA A 255 -8.95 -5.39 -34.74
C ALA A 255 -9.74 -4.51 -33.76
N MET A 256 -11.07 -4.58 -33.76
CA MET A 256 -11.93 -3.86 -32.81
C MET A 256 -11.75 -4.36 -31.38
N ILE A 257 -11.67 -5.68 -31.18
CA ILE A 257 -11.39 -6.29 -29.87
C ILE A 257 -10.02 -5.84 -29.36
N GLN A 258 -9.00 -5.87 -30.21
CA GLN A 258 -7.66 -5.42 -29.86
C GLN A 258 -7.64 -3.92 -29.53
N GLN A 259 -8.37 -3.08 -30.26
CA GLN A 259 -8.49 -1.66 -29.99
C GLN A 259 -9.18 -1.37 -28.65
N GLN A 260 -10.22 -2.13 -28.28
CA GLN A 260 -10.89 -1.95 -26.99
C GLN A 260 -10.08 -2.51 -25.82
N GLN A 261 -9.37 -3.63 -25.99
CA GLN A 261 -8.42 -4.13 -25.00
C GLN A 261 -7.28 -3.13 -24.76
N LEU A 262 -6.78 -2.51 -25.84
CA LEU A 262 -5.83 -1.41 -25.74
C LEU A 262 -6.47 -0.16 -25.10
N ALA A 263 -7.76 0.13 -25.31
CA ALA A 263 -8.46 1.26 -24.68
C ALA A 263 -8.74 1.04 -23.19
N SER A 264 -9.11 -0.17 -22.76
CA SER A 264 -9.24 -0.54 -21.35
C SER A 264 -7.89 -0.57 -20.64
N ALA A 265 -6.82 -0.99 -21.33
CA ALA A 265 -5.44 -0.86 -20.84
C ALA A 265 -4.92 0.60 -20.82
N ARG A 266 -5.61 1.55 -21.48
CA ARG A 266 -5.31 3.00 -21.49
C ARG A 266 -6.05 3.78 -20.40
N ILE A 267 -6.99 3.16 -19.67
CA ILE A 267 -7.38 3.67 -18.35
C ILE A 267 -6.22 3.29 -17.43
N SER A 268 -5.33 4.25 -17.18
CA SER A 268 -4.18 4.11 -16.28
C SER A 268 -4.48 3.17 -15.11
N SER A 269 -3.83 2.00 -15.09
CA SER A 269 -3.75 1.14 -13.90
C SER A 269 -2.88 1.78 -12.81
N VAL A 270 -2.14 2.83 -13.18
CA VAL A 270 -1.31 3.64 -12.30
C VAL A 270 -2.19 4.67 -11.60
N ASN A 271 -2.13 4.67 -10.27
CA ASN A 271 -2.79 5.68 -9.46
C ASN A 271 -2.10 7.04 -9.67
N MET A 272 -2.75 7.93 -10.43
CA MET A 272 -2.20 9.22 -10.83
C MET A 272 -1.86 10.12 -9.63
N CYS A 273 -2.53 9.92 -8.48
CA CYS A 273 -2.21 10.65 -7.25
C CYS A 273 -0.83 10.29 -6.68
N LEU A 274 -0.32 9.09 -6.99
CA LEU A 274 0.94 8.60 -6.48
C LEU A 274 2.05 8.67 -7.52
N LYS A 275 1.69 8.54 -8.80
CA LYS A 275 2.65 8.45 -9.88
C LYS A 275 2.14 9.13 -11.14
N HIS A 276 2.96 10.04 -11.66
CA HIS A 276 2.73 10.73 -12.93
C HIS A 276 3.61 10.16 -14.03
N MET A 277 3.04 10.08 -15.22
CA MET A 277 3.79 9.77 -16.44
C MET A 277 3.58 10.87 -17.47
N ALA A 278 4.64 11.25 -18.15
CA ALA A 278 4.64 12.25 -19.21
C ALA A 278 5.52 11.77 -20.37
N VAL A 279 5.19 12.18 -21.58
CA VAL A 279 5.98 11.86 -22.78
C VAL A 279 6.44 13.15 -23.42
N TYR A 280 7.75 13.31 -23.57
CA TYR A 280 8.36 14.34 -24.41
C TYR A 280 8.65 13.76 -25.79
N TYR A 281 8.47 14.56 -26.83
CA TYR A 281 8.77 14.15 -28.19
C TYR A 281 9.50 15.25 -28.95
N ILE A 282 10.45 14.84 -29.79
CA ILE A 282 11.23 15.73 -30.65
C ILE A 282 11.60 15.02 -31.95
N PRO A 283 11.59 15.70 -33.11
CA PRO A 283 12.12 15.13 -34.33
C PRO A 283 13.58 14.72 -34.16
N LYS A 284 13.89 13.46 -34.49
CA LYS A 284 15.23 12.90 -34.33
C LYS A 284 16.25 13.59 -35.24
N SER A 285 15.80 14.16 -36.35
CA SER A 285 16.60 14.94 -37.30
C SER A 285 17.19 16.23 -36.69
N LEU A 286 16.63 16.74 -35.59
CA LEU A 286 17.08 17.97 -34.93
C LEU A 286 18.14 17.72 -33.85
N LEU A 287 18.45 16.45 -33.54
CA LEU A 287 19.34 16.08 -32.44
C LEU A 287 20.79 15.91 -32.93
N SER A 288 21.73 16.61 -32.28
CA SER A 288 23.16 16.37 -32.49
C SER A 288 23.64 15.11 -31.77
N THR A 289 24.84 14.63 -32.13
CA THR A 289 25.45 13.48 -31.45
C THR A 289 25.67 13.74 -29.96
N GLU A 290 26.02 14.97 -29.58
CA GLU A 290 26.19 15.39 -28.19
C GLU A 290 24.86 15.30 -27.41
N LEU A 291 23.77 15.80 -27.99
CA LEU A 291 22.44 15.73 -27.36
C LEU A 291 21.97 14.29 -27.18
N LEU A 292 22.24 13.40 -28.14
CA LEU A 292 21.92 11.98 -28.01
C LEU A 292 22.69 11.31 -26.85
N VAL A 293 23.92 11.74 -26.59
CA VAL A 293 24.70 11.26 -25.43
C VAL A 293 24.10 11.78 -24.12
N GLU A 294 23.74 13.07 -24.04
CA GLU A 294 23.08 13.64 -22.85
C GLU A 294 21.75 12.95 -22.54
N ILE A 295 20.92 12.68 -23.57
CA ILE A 295 19.67 11.90 -23.42
C ILE A 295 19.97 10.48 -22.94
N GLY A 296 20.98 9.82 -23.52
CA GLY A 296 21.43 8.51 -23.09
C GLY A 296 21.78 8.46 -21.59
N LEU A 297 22.51 9.46 -21.10
CA LEU A 297 22.86 9.60 -19.68
C LEU A 297 21.63 9.81 -18.78
N LEU A 298 20.63 10.57 -19.22
CA LEU A 298 19.38 10.76 -18.49
C LEU A 298 18.58 9.45 -18.37
N THR A 299 18.56 8.65 -19.44
CA THR A 299 17.76 7.41 -19.56
C THR A 299 18.46 6.13 -19.11
N GLN A 300 19.69 6.22 -18.58
CA GLN A 300 20.39 5.04 -18.08
C GLN A 300 19.68 4.48 -16.84
N ASP A 301 19.43 3.16 -16.81
CA ASP A 301 18.84 2.48 -15.66
C ASP A 301 19.86 2.32 -14.53
N GLY A 302 19.47 2.73 -13.32
CA GLY A 302 20.32 2.71 -12.13
C GLY A 302 19.62 3.34 -10.94
N ASP A 303 19.61 2.62 -9.80
CA ASP A 303 18.92 3.00 -8.56
C ASP A 303 19.88 3.58 -7.50
N ALA A 304 21.17 3.80 -7.84
CA ALA A 304 22.13 4.36 -6.91
C ALA A 304 21.84 5.84 -6.63
N ALA A 305 22.14 6.33 -5.42
CA ALA A 305 21.97 7.75 -5.07
C ALA A 305 22.75 8.69 -6.02
N SER A 306 23.87 8.22 -6.57
CA SER A 306 24.64 8.92 -7.60
C SER A 306 23.87 9.08 -8.92
N ASP A 307 23.05 8.10 -9.30
CA ASP A 307 22.25 8.13 -10.52
C ASP A 307 21.08 9.11 -10.39
N VAL A 308 20.42 9.12 -9.23
CA VAL A 308 19.36 10.09 -8.90
C VAL A 308 19.91 11.51 -8.97
N SER A 309 21.02 11.76 -8.26
CA SER A 309 21.69 13.08 -8.25
C SER A 309 22.07 13.55 -9.66
N ARG A 310 22.57 12.62 -10.50
CA ARG A 310 22.90 12.90 -11.90
C ARG A 310 21.67 13.28 -12.73
N ARG A 311 20.55 12.54 -12.61
CA ARG A 311 19.30 12.84 -13.34
C ARG A 311 18.74 14.22 -12.97
N VAL A 312 18.68 14.52 -11.67
CA VAL A 312 18.20 15.81 -11.14
C VAL A 312 19.03 16.98 -11.68
N GLN A 313 20.35 16.81 -11.82
CA GLN A 313 21.25 17.84 -12.36
C GLN A 313 21.14 18.03 -13.89
N ILE A 314 21.04 16.94 -14.66
CA ILE A 314 21.03 17.01 -16.13
C ILE A 314 19.67 17.48 -16.66
N PHE A 315 18.58 17.09 -15.99
CA PHE A 315 17.21 17.28 -16.48
C PHE A 315 16.88 18.72 -16.91
N PRO A 316 17.09 19.78 -16.10
CA PRO A 316 16.65 21.14 -16.46
C PRO A 316 17.34 21.68 -17.72
N ASP A 317 18.67 21.56 -17.76
CA ASP A 317 19.49 22.10 -18.85
C ASP A 317 19.26 21.34 -20.17
N LEU A 318 19.13 20.02 -20.11
CA LEU A 318 18.87 19.20 -21.28
C LEU A 318 17.51 19.55 -21.91
N PHE A 319 16.44 19.60 -21.13
CA PHE A 319 15.13 19.94 -21.66
C PHE A 319 15.04 21.40 -22.14
N ALA A 320 15.78 22.34 -21.54
CA ALA A 320 15.90 23.70 -22.07
C ALA A 320 16.51 23.70 -23.50
N LYS A 321 17.59 22.94 -23.74
CA LYS A 321 18.18 22.78 -25.08
C LYS A 321 17.19 22.13 -26.06
N LEU A 322 16.51 21.06 -25.64
CA LEU A 322 15.56 20.33 -26.50
C LEU A 322 14.33 21.18 -26.86
N ASN A 323 13.84 22.00 -25.92
CA ASN A 323 12.71 22.91 -26.17
C ASN A 323 13.09 24.01 -27.18
N ALA A 324 14.33 24.52 -27.12
CA ALA A 324 14.84 25.49 -28.09
C ALA A 324 14.90 24.92 -29.53
N LEU A 325 14.99 23.60 -29.67
CA LEU A 325 14.91 22.87 -30.94
C LEU A 325 13.47 22.52 -31.36
N GLY A 326 12.46 22.94 -30.60
CA GLY A 326 11.05 22.73 -30.94
C GLY A 326 10.48 21.39 -30.49
N GLY A 327 11.17 20.65 -29.61
CA GLY A 327 10.56 19.51 -28.93
C GLY A 327 9.44 19.95 -27.97
N LYS A 328 8.54 19.01 -27.65
CA LYS A 328 7.30 19.29 -26.94
C LYS A 328 6.94 18.17 -25.97
N TRP A 329 6.29 18.53 -24.86
CA TRP A 329 5.60 17.57 -24.00
C TRP A 329 4.21 17.28 -24.56
N SER A 330 3.85 15.99 -24.63
CA SER A 330 2.54 15.52 -25.09
C SER A 330 1.46 15.67 -24.01
N ALA A 331 1.85 15.67 -22.75
CA ALA A 331 0.95 15.92 -21.63
C ALA A 331 1.03 17.38 -21.18
N ARG A 332 -0.13 18.04 -21.05
CA ARG A 332 -0.31 19.13 -20.08
C ARG A 332 -0.30 18.52 -18.68
N SER A 333 0.87 18.10 -18.24
CA SER A 333 1.07 17.52 -16.91
C SER A 333 1.47 18.64 -15.95
N ILE A 334 0.82 18.67 -14.79
CA ILE A 334 0.94 19.65 -13.70
C ILE A 334 2.41 19.90 -13.30
N VAL A 335 3.22 18.84 -13.28
CA VAL A 335 4.66 18.92 -12.94
C VAL A 335 5.44 19.72 -14.01
N PHE A 336 5.04 19.66 -15.27
CA PHE A 336 5.77 20.30 -16.37
C PHE A 336 5.32 21.72 -16.67
N GLU A 337 4.02 22.03 -16.59
CA GLU A 337 3.56 23.41 -16.79
C GLU A 337 4.10 24.35 -15.73
N HIS A 338 4.15 23.95 -14.46
CA HIS A 338 4.73 24.79 -13.41
C HIS A 338 6.26 24.93 -13.49
N THR A 339 6.95 23.89 -13.98
CA THR A 339 8.40 23.93 -14.18
C THR A 339 8.79 24.81 -15.37
N MET A 340 7.88 25.06 -16.32
CA MET A 340 8.18 25.70 -17.61
C MET A 340 7.44 27.03 -17.86
N GLN A 341 6.37 27.36 -17.12
CA GLN A 341 5.59 28.61 -17.30
C GLN A 341 6.16 29.84 -16.57
N GLU A 342 7.48 29.93 -16.44
CA GLU A 342 8.16 31.24 -16.39
C GLU A 342 9.06 31.47 -17.61
N ALA A 343 8.70 30.89 -18.76
CA ALA A 343 9.27 31.23 -20.06
C ALA A 343 8.79 32.59 -20.60
N ASN A 344 8.71 33.59 -19.72
CA ASN A 344 8.80 35.00 -20.07
C ASN A 344 9.88 35.75 -19.25
N GLY A 345 10.84 35.01 -18.71
CA GLY A 345 12.09 35.58 -18.21
C GLY A 345 12.47 35.07 -16.83
N THR A 346 13.70 34.56 -16.75
CA THR A 346 14.49 34.25 -15.55
C THR A 346 14.18 32.97 -14.76
N GLN A 347 14.79 31.89 -15.26
CA GLN A 347 15.15 30.63 -14.58
C GLN A 347 14.00 29.66 -14.25
N PRO A 348 13.94 28.48 -14.90
CA PRO A 348 13.06 27.40 -14.45
C PRO A 348 13.58 26.87 -13.12
N GLN A 349 12.99 27.29 -12.00
CA GLN A 349 13.14 26.54 -10.77
C GLN A 349 12.17 25.38 -10.82
N LEU A 350 12.71 24.18 -11.02
CA LEU A 350 12.00 22.96 -10.66
C LEU A 350 11.58 23.09 -9.21
N ARG A 351 10.28 23.09 -8.94
CA ARG A 351 9.79 22.80 -7.59
C ARG A 351 9.81 21.27 -7.44
N LEU A 352 11.02 20.73 -7.25
CA LEU A 352 11.27 19.32 -6.89
C LEU A 352 10.53 18.91 -5.62
N ASP A 353 10.07 19.89 -4.84
CA ASP A 353 9.38 19.75 -3.56
C ASP A 353 8.16 18.81 -3.58
N LEU A 354 7.55 18.53 -4.75
CA LEU A 354 6.40 17.64 -4.89
C LEU A 354 6.72 16.28 -5.56
N VAL A 355 7.96 16.07 -5.97
CA VAL A 355 8.40 14.87 -6.67
C VAL A 355 9.36 14.11 -5.77
N ASN A 356 9.08 12.83 -5.53
CA ASN A 356 10.06 11.97 -4.91
C ASN A 356 11.20 11.73 -5.90
N GLU A 357 12.31 12.45 -5.72
CA GLU A 357 13.49 12.41 -6.59
C GLU A 357 14.05 10.99 -6.75
N VAL A 358 13.96 10.17 -5.71
CA VAL A 358 14.48 8.79 -5.69
C VAL A 358 13.74 7.89 -6.68
N ASP A 359 12.47 8.17 -6.94
CA ASP A 359 11.59 7.38 -7.80
C ASP A 359 11.45 7.97 -9.22
N MET A 360 12.18 9.04 -9.52
CA MET A 360 12.19 9.65 -10.85
C MET A 360 12.88 8.72 -11.85
N ARG A 361 12.19 8.39 -12.95
CA ARG A 361 12.68 7.48 -14.00
C ARG A 361 12.45 8.08 -15.39
N PHE A 362 13.45 7.93 -16.27
CA PHE A 362 13.37 8.33 -17.67
C PHE A 362 13.73 7.15 -18.56
N THR A 363 12.94 6.91 -19.59
CA THR A 363 13.25 5.94 -20.65
C THR A 363 13.07 6.59 -22.02
N GLN A 364 13.63 6.00 -23.07
CA GLN A 364 13.48 6.51 -24.43
C GLN A 364 13.02 5.44 -25.42
N SER A 365 12.28 5.87 -26.43
CA SER A 365 11.85 5.04 -27.56
C SER A 365 11.80 5.87 -28.84
N VAL A 366 11.67 5.22 -30.00
CA VAL A 366 11.54 5.90 -31.30
C VAL A 366 10.18 5.58 -31.91
N ALA A 367 9.47 6.59 -32.40
CA ALA A 367 8.26 6.43 -33.19
C ALA A 367 8.54 6.71 -34.67
N SER A 368 8.16 5.77 -35.53
CA SER A 368 8.31 5.90 -36.99
C SER A 368 7.35 6.93 -37.58
N ALA A 369 7.78 7.59 -38.67
CA ALA A 369 6.96 8.54 -39.41
C ALA A 369 5.59 7.95 -39.80
N GLY A 370 4.52 8.73 -39.68
CA GLY A 370 3.15 8.30 -40.01
C GLY A 370 2.48 7.35 -39.01
N ASN A 371 3.18 6.86 -37.97
CA ASN A 371 2.54 6.10 -36.90
C ASN A 371 1.79 7.03 -35.94
N ARG A 372 0.64 6.56 -35.45
CA ARG A 372 -0.04 7.19 -34.32
C ARG A 372 0.64 6.73 -33.04
N THR A 373 1.10 7.68 -32.22
CA THR A 373 1.57 7.38 -30.86
C THR A 373 0.73 8.17 -29.87
N TYR A 374 0.58 7.64 -28.66
CA TYR A 374 -0.24 8.23 -27.60
C TYR A 374 0.64 8.45 -26.38
N ALA A 375 0.43 9.55 -25.66
CA ALA A 375 0.95 9.67 -24.31
C ALA A 375 -0.04 9.00 -23.34
N GLU A 376 0.49 8.31 -22.33
CA GLU A 376 -0.32 7.73 -21.27
C GLU A 376 -1.10 8.83 -20.53
N GLY A 377 -2.40 8.64 -20.35
CA GLY A 377 -3.26 9.68 -19.77
C GLY A 377 -3.55 10.86 -20.69
N VAL A 378 -3.38 10.74 -22.03
CA VAL A 378 -3.82 11.78 -22.98
C VAL A 378 -4.65 11.11 -24.08
N ASN A 379 -5.91 11.54 -24.24
CA ASN A 379 -6.80 11.00 -25.28
C ASN A 379 -6.49 11.53 -26.69
N THR A 380 -5.64 12.55 -26.79
CA THR A 380 -5.19 13.14 -28.05
C THR A 380 -3.97 12.40 -28.58
N ALA A 381 -4.10 11.80 -29.76
CA ALA A 381 -2.99 11.14 -30.41
C ALA A 381 -1.92 12.18 -30.83
N ILE A 382 -0.65 11.84 -30.62
CA ILE A 382 0.49 12.48 -31.25
C ILE A 382 0.37 12.05 -32.72
N VAL A 383 -0.10 12.94 -33.60
CA VAL A 383 -0.39 12.69 -35.04
C VAL A 383 0.35 13.67 -35.95
N ASP A 384 0.43 13.30 -37.23
CA ASP A 384 0.88 14.16 -38.35
C ASP A 384 2.38 14.51 -38.40
N PHE A 385 3.26 13.59 -37.98
CA PHE A 385 4.72 13.73 -38.19
C PHE A 385 5.15 13.03 -39.48
N THR A 386 5.90 13.76 -40.30
CA THR A 386 6.47 13.27 -41.55
C THR A 386 7.86 12.63 -41.38
N GLU A 387 8.39 12.59 -40.16
CA GLU A 387 9.73 12.10 -39.82
C GLU A 387 9.74 11.31 -38.51
N GLU A 388 10.85 10.61 -38.21
CA GLU A 388 11.02 9.84 -36.97
C GLU A 388 11.06 10.77 -35.75
N LEU A 389 10.29 10.42 -34.71
CA LEU A 389 10.34 11.09 -33.42
C LEU A 389 11.15 10.26 -32.41
N LEU A 390 12.01 10.95 -31.65
CA LEU A 390 12.51 10.42 -30.38
C LEU A 390 11.51 10.78 -29.29
N LEU A 391 11.13 9.78 -28.50
CA LEU A 391 10.23 9.92 -27.35
C LEU A 391 11.03 9.70 -26.08
N ILE A 392 10.87 10.59 -25.10
CA ILE A 392 11.40 10.43 -23.74
C ILE A 392 10.19 10.26 -22.82
N HIS A 393 10.07 9.10 -22.18
CA HIS A 393 9.04 8.81 -21.19
C HIS A 393 9.58 9.15 -19.83
N ALA A 394 8.89 10.03 -19.12
CA ALA A 394 9.25 10.49 -17.79
C ALA A 394 8.21 9.99 -16.79
N SER A 395 8.67 9.39 -15.71
CA SER A 395 7.87 8.81 -14.65
C SER A 395 8.30 9.41 -13.31
N PHE A 396 7.35 9.94 -12.55
CA PHE A 396 7.57 10.64 -11.28
C PHE A 396 6.67 10.04 -10.22
N ALA A 397 7.21 9.71 -9.04
CA ALA A 397 6.36 9.52 -7.87
C ALA A 397 6.13 10.87 -7.20
N MET A 398 4.94 11.05 -6.62
CA MET A 398 4.54 12.29 -5.96
C MET A 398 4.78 12.20 -4.46
N ASP A 399 5.32 13.26 -3.88
CA ASP A 399 5.34 13.50 -2.44
C ASP A 399 4.51 14.74 -2.15
N TRP A 400 3.42 14.57 -1.41
CA TRP A 400 2.50 15.66 -1.08
C TRP A 400 2.77 16.27 0.30
N GLY A 401 3.85 15.86 0.98
CA GLY A 401 4.21 16.39 2.30
C GLY A 401 3.34 15.87 3.46
N TYR A 402 2.67 14.73 3.27
CA TYR A 402 1.88 14.07 4.29
C TYR A 402 2.63 12.89 4.91
N ALA A 403 2.54 12.74 6.23
CA ALA A 403 3.16 11.65 6.98
C ALA A 403 2.61 10.26 6.61
N SER A 404 1.39 10.18 6.08
CA SER A 404 0.74 8.91 5.76
C SER A 404 -0.16 9.03 4.53
N GLN A 405 -0.28 7.92 3.80
CA GLN A 405 -1.11 7.82 2.61
C GLN A 405 -1.77 6.44 2.51
N ARG A 406 -2.94 6.39 1.88
CA ARG A 406 -3.65 5.16 1.58
C ARG A 406 -4.27 5.23 0.19
N SER A 407 -3.76 4.40 -0.72
CA SER A 407 -4.35 4.15 -2.03
C SER A 407 -5.56 3.25 -1.89
N LEU A 408 -6.70 3.66 -2.44
CA LEU A 408 -7.98 2.92 -2.41
C LEU A 408 -8.34 2.37 -3.79
N GLY A 409 -7.32 2.19 -4.64
CA GLY A 409 -7.44 1.71 -6.01
C GLY A 409 -6.64 2.57 -6.97
N PRO A 410 -6.83 2.41 -8.30
CA PRO A 410 -6.13 3.21 -9.30
C PRO A 410 -6.65 4.66 -9.40
N HIS A 411 -7.69 5.03 -8.65
CA HIS A 411 -8.46 6.26 -8.89
C HIS A 411 -8.73 7.10 -7.65
N TYR A 412 -8.35 6.68 -6.45
CA TYR A 412 -8.62 7.43 -5.22
C TYR A 412 -7.51 7.20 -4.18
N THR A 413 -7.03 8.27 -3.58
CA THR A 413 -5.98 8.25 -2.54
C THR A 413 -6.32 9.24 -1.44
N ILE A 414 -6.17 8.79 -0.20
CA ILE A 414 -6.26 9.65 0.99
C ILE A 414 -4.84 9.88 1.49
N PHE A 415 -4.46 11.14 1.66
CA PHE A 415 -3.27 11.56 2.39
C PHE A 415 -3.70 12.17 3.71
N TYR A 416 -2.98 11.89 4.79
CA TYR A 416 -3.37 12.40 6.10
C TYR A 416 -2.17 12.55 7.03
N SER A 417 -2.27 13.49 7.97
CA SER A 417 -1.26 13.78 8.97
C SER A 417 -1.94 14.25 10.26
N PRO A 418 -2.17 13.35 11.22
CA PRO A 418 -2.75 13.70 12.50
C PRO A 418 -1.72 14.43 13.37
N ASP A 419 -2.12 15.55 13.95
CA ASP A 419 -1.39 16.32 14.95
C ASP A 419 -2.06 16.12 16.32
N PHE A 420 -1.53 15.17 17.10
CA PHE A 420 -2.04 14.87 18.43
C PHE A 420 -1.74 15.95 19.47
N VAL A 421 -0.80 16.87 19.20
CA VAL A 421 -0.45 17.98 20.10
C VAL A 421 -1.47 19.10 19.97
N HIS A 422 -1.79 19.49 18.74
CA HIS A 422 -2.78 20.52 18.43
C HIS A 422 -4.20 19.96 18.20
N GLN A 423 -4.38 18.65 18.33
CA GLN A 423 -5.65 17.93 18.20
C GLN A 423 -6.39 18.24 16.89
N SER A 424 -5.70 18.06 15.76
CA SER A 424 -6.27 18.23 14.43
C SER A 424 -5.66 17.25 13.42
N VAL A 425 -6.31 17.04 12.28
CA VAL A 425 -5.76 16.25 11.17
C VAL A 425 -5.78 17.09 9.90
N ASN A 426 -4.65 17.13 9.20
CA ASN A 426 -4.62 17.62 7.82
C ASN A 426 -4.91 16.42 6.91
N VAL A 427 -5.80 16.59 5.93
CA VAL A 427 -6.20 15.57 4.97
C VAL A 427 -6.05 16.12 3.55
N ALA A 428 -5.63 15.28 2.60
CA ALA A 428 -5.80 15.53 1.18
C ALA A 428 -6.56 14.38 0.53
N LEU A 429 -7.58 14.72 -0.26
CA LEU A 429 -8.31 13.76 -1.09
C LEU A 429 -7.90 13.95 -2.53
N CYS A 430 -7.42 12.88 -3.14
CA CYS A 430 -7.04 12.86 -4.54
C CYS A 430 -7.82 11.78 -5.29
N ALA A 431 -8.54 12.14 -6.33
CA ALA A 431 -9.26 11.17 -7.15
C ALA A 431 -9.28 11.52 -8.63
N LYS A 432 -9.38 10.49 -9.48
CA LYS A 432 -9.55 10.64 -10.93
C LYS A 432 -11.00 10.98 -11.27
N THR A 433 -11.40 12.20 -10.92
CA THR A 433 -12.73 12.73 -11.17
C THR A 433 -12.69 14.22 -11.52
N HIS A 434 -13.74 14.69 -12.17
CA HIS A 434 -14.06 16.11 -12.38
C HIS A 434 -15.29 16.54 -11.55
N GLY A 435 -15.67 15.71 -10.57
CA GLY A 435 -16.79 15.95 -9.67
C GLY A 435 -16.37 15.99 -8.21
N TRP A 436 -17.25 15.55 -7.32
CA TRP A 436 -16.96 15.54 -5.89
C TRP A 436 -16.27 14.25 -5.41
N MET A 437 -15.54 14.38 -4.31
CA MET A 437 -14.90 13.33 -3.50
C MET A 437 -15.40 13.48 -2.07
N GLY A 438 -15.71 12.39 -1.40
CA GLY A 438 -16.15 12.43 -0.02
C GLY A 438 -15.42 11.41 0.84
N ILE A 439 -15.27 11.74 2.11
CA ILE A 439 -14.92 10.81 3.17
C ILE A 439 -15.90 10.98 4.32
N GLY A 440 -16.07 9.94 5.13
CA GLY A 440 -16.78 10.07 6.40
C GLY A 440 -16.07 9.30 7.49
N TRP A 441 -15.97 9.86 8.68
CA TRP A 441 -15.34 9.19 9.81
C TRP A 441 -16.38 8.36 10.54
N LEU A 442 -16.08 7.07 10.74
CA LEU A 442 -16.99 6.20 11.47
C LEU A 442 -16.69 6.26 12.96
N ASP A 443 -17.74 6.48 13.74
CA ASP A 443 -17.70 6.33 15.20
C ASP A 443 -17.30 4.87 15.55
N PRO A 444 -16.21 4.65 16.30
CA PRO A 444 -15.81 3.31 16.75
C PRO A 444 -16.84 2.64 17.68
N ASP A 445 -17.68 3.41 18.37
CA ASP A 445 -18.68 2.92 19.33
C ASP A 445 -20.06 2.64 18.70
N ARG A 446 -20.18 2.77 17.36
CA ARG A 446 -21.44 2.53 16.64
C ARG A 446 -22.00 1.11 16.82
N ALA A 447 -23.31 1.00 16.93
CA ALA A 447 -24.04 -0.27 17.05
C ALA A 447 -24.56 -0.77 15.70
N GLY A 448 -23.71 -1.41 14.88
CA GLY A 448 -24.15 -2.01 13.60
C GLY A 448 -24.69 -1.00 12.57
N GLY A 449 -25.54 -1.44 11.63
CA GLY A 449 -26.21 -0.55 10.64
C GLY A 449 -25.42 -0.24 9.36
N PRO A 450 -26.01 0.48 8.37
CA PRO A 450 -25.33 0.94 7.16
C PRO A 450 -24.10 1.79 7.49
N LEU A 451 -23.05 1.76 6.65
CA LEU A 451 -21.81 2.47 7.00
C LEU A 451 -21.98 3.99 7.05
N MET A 452 -22.84 4.54 6.20
CA MET A 452 -23.13 5.97 6.07
C MET A 452 -24.12 6.50 7.11
N GLN A 453 -24.77 5.62 7.88
CA GLN A 453 -25.64 6.05 8.97
C GLN A 453 -24.81 6.74 10.06
N ASP A 454 -25.36 7.82 10.61
CA ASP A 454 -24.81 8.63 11.70
C ASP A 454 -23.31 8.92 11.51
N THR A 455 -22.97 9.35 10.31
CA THR A 455 -21.60 9.57 9.87
C THR A 455 -21.36 11.02 9.56
N ASP A 456 -20.37 11.58 10.24
CA ASP A 456 -19.73 12.86 9.94
C ASP A 456 -18.94 12.72 8.63
N MET A 457 -19.27 13.57 7.66
CA MET A 457 -18.83 13.50 6.28
C MET A 457 -18.24 14.80 5.78
N VAL A 458 -17.14 14.67 5.05
CA VAL A 458 -16.57 15.73 4.24
C VAL A 458 -16.84 15.47 2.78
N VAL A 459 -17.31 16.49 2.07
CA VAL A 459 -17.39 16.52 0.60
C VAL A 459 -16.48 17.59 0.05
N ALA A 460 -15.47 17.17 -0.70
CA ALA A 460 -14.49 18.00 -1.38
C ALA A 460 -14.68 17.98 -2.90
N PHE A 461 -14.50 19.10 -3.58
CA PHE A 461 -14.69 19.22 -5.03
C PHE A 461 -13.89 20.39 -5.58
N VAL A 462 -13.67 20.45 -6.90
CA VAL A 462 -13.07 21.62 -7.57
C VAL A 462 -14.02 22.11 -8.63
N LYS A 463 -14.52 23.34 -8.46
CA LYS A 463 -15.46 23.98 -9.37
C LYS A 463 -14.91 25.32 -9.84
N ASP A 464 -14.94 25.56 -11.15
CA ASP A 464 -14.41 26.79 -11.75
C ASP A 464 -12.95 27.10 -11.36
N GLY A 465 -12.17 26.03 -11.11
CA GLY A 465 -10.77 26.11 -10.68
C GLY A 465 -10.56 26.49 -9.22
N GLN A 466 -11.58 26.49 -8.37
CA GLN A 466 -11.48 26.69 -6.92
C GLN A 466 -11.93 25.42 -6.19
N ALA A 467 -11.23 24.94 -5.16
CA ALA A 467 -11.81 23.88 -4.37
C ALA A 467 -12.84 24.41 -3.39
N GLY A 468 -13.83 23.57 -3.18
CA GLY A 468 -14.73 23.65 -2.06
C GLY A 468 -14.55 22.44 -1.19
N VAL A 469 -14.73 22.66 0.11
CA VAL A 469 -14.93 21.63 1.11
C VAL A 469 -16.24 21.94 1.83
N GLN A 470 -17.07 20.92 1.98
CA GLN A 470 -18.35 20.99 2.67
C GLN A 470 -18.36 19.98 3.79
N ASP A 471 -18.70 20.50 4.96
CA ASP A 471 -19.03 19.71 6.12
C ASP A 471 -20.48 19.25 6.04
N ARG A 472 -20.68 17.95 6.21
CA ARG A 472 -21.97 17.28 6.01
C ARG A 472 -22.16 16.16 7.02
N PHE A 473 -23.41 15.91 7.37
CA PHE A 473 -23.79 14.80 8.23
C PHE A 473 -24.80 13.90 7.53
N ALA A 474 -24.52 12.61 7.56
CA ALA A 474 -25.40 11.57 7.05
C ALA A 474 -26.09 10.85 8.22
N ARG A 475 -27.41 10.99 8.33
CA ARG A 475 -28.21 10.22 9.30
C ARG A 475 -28.46 8.80 8.85
N TRP A 476 -28.55 8.59 7.54
CA TRP A 476 -28.86 7.29 6.95
C TRP A 476 -28.19 7.18 5.57
N ILE A 477 -28.66 6.27 4.72
CA ILE A 477 -28.18 6.12 3.33
C ILE A 477 -28.69 7.22 2.37
N GLU A 478 -29.34 8.25 2.90
CA GLU A 478 -29.85 9.40 2.15
C GLU A 478 -28.75 10.43 1.88
N GLU A 479 -29.03 11.44 1.05
CA GLU A 479 -28.06 12.49 0.77
C GLU A 479 -27.58 13.16 2.08
N PRO A 480 -26.26 13.21 2.35
CA PRO A 480 -25.72 13.92 3.51
C PRO A 480 -26.12 15.38 3.44
N LEU A 481 -26.68 15.92 4.52
CA LEU A 481 -27.06 17.32 4.58
C LEU A 481 -25.86 18.16 5.01
N LYS A 482 -25.76 19.39 4.52
CA LYS A 482 -24.76 20.33 5.05
C LYS A 482 -25.04 20.66 6.50
N ASP A 483 -23.99 20.70 7.31
CA ASP A 483 -24.12 20.88 8.75
C ASP A 483 -24.74 22.24 9.10
N GLU A 484 -24.36 23.31 8.40
CA GLU A 484 -24.97 24.63 8.55
C GLU A 484 -26.51 24.67 8.35
N LEU A 485 -27.09 23.69 7.66
CA LEU A 485 -28.53 23.56 7.44
C LEU A 485 -29.24 22.75 8.55
N LEU A 486 -28.49 22.09 9.43
CA LEU A 486 -29.01 21.30 10.54
C LEU A 486 -29.33 22.16 11.77
N ALA A 487 -28.68 23.33 11.92
CA ALA A 487 -28.88 24.25 13.03
C ALA A 487 -30.36 24.69 13.16
N GLY A 488 -31.02 24.20 14.22
CA GLY A 488 -32.40 24.58 14.58
C GLY A 488 -33.50 24.02 13.69
N GLN A 489 -33.18 23.20 12.67
CA GLN A 489 -34.18 22.59 11.79
C GLN A 489 -34.51 21.13 12.13
N ARG A 490 -33.66 20.41 12.89
CA ARG A 490 -33.86 18.98 13.21
C ARG A 490 -33.29 18.58 14.59
N SER A 491 -33.82 17.49 15.15
CA SER A 491 -33.33 16.83 16.36
C SER A 491 -32.73 15.46 16.04
N ASP A 492 -31.69 15.00 16.76
CA ASP A 492 -31.17 13.62 16.70
C ASP A 492 -32.26 12.58 17.05
N ASP A 493 -31.94 11.29 16.95
CA ASP A 493 -32.86 10.20 17.28
C ASP A 493 -33.27 10.17 18.77
N ALA A 494 -32.57 10.93 19.62
CA ALA A 494 -32.88 11.15 21.03
C ALA A 494 -33.66 12.45 21.28
N GLY A 495 -33.97 13.25 20.25
CA GLY A 495 -34.72 14.50 20.35
C GLY A 495 -33.88 15.75 20.64
N ASN A 496 -32.55 15.66 20.73
CA ASN A 496 -31.66 16.80 20.97
C ASN A 496 -31.49 17.63 19.69
N PRO A 497 -31.62 18.96 19.74
CA PRO A 497 -31.45 19.82 18.57
C PRO A 497 -30.01 19.75 18.05
N LEU A 498 -29.85 19.50 16.74
CA LEU A 498 -28.55 19.54 16.07
C LEU A 498 -28.06 21.00 15.94
N ASN A 499 -26.77 21.22 16.21
CA ASN A 499 -26.10 22.51 16.13
C ASN A 499 -24.99 22.47 15.08
N GLY A 500 -25.37 22.31 13.81
CA GLY A 500 -24.40 22.13 12.73
C GLY A 500 -23.58 23.39 12.41
N VAL A 501 -22.25 23.31 12.45
CA VAL A 501 -21.30 24.37 12.06
C VAL A 501 -20.18 23.76 11.22
N ASN A 502 -19.96 24.28 10.02
CA ASN A 502 -18.81 23.87 9.20
C ASN A 502 -17.48 24.17 9.92
N ASP A 503 -16.84 23.13 10.43
CA ASP A 503 -15.61 23.18 11.24
C ASP A 503 -14.34 22.95 10.42
N LEU A 504 -14.50 22.73 9.11
CA LEU A 504 -13.42 22.39 8.19
C LEU A 504 -12.69 23.64 7.73
N GLU A 505 -11.36 23.60 7.83
CA GLU A 505 -10.49 24.65 7.31
C GLU A 505 -9.88 24.19 5.98
N LEU A 506 -10.27 24.80 4.86
CA LEU A 506 -9.63 24.55 3.57
C LEU A 506 -8.16 24.98 3.64
N ILE A 507 -7.24 24.04 3.41
CA ILE A 507 -5.80 24.34 3.41
C ILE A 507 -5.43 24.86 2.03
N SER A 508 -5.28 26.18 1.94
CA SER A 508 -4.83 26.83 0.72
C SER A 508 -3.38 26.48 0.40
N GLY A 509 -3.15 25.76 -0.70
CA GLY A 509 -1.90 25.81 -1.44
C GLY A 509 -0.88 24.70 -1.21
N ALA A 510 -1.02 23.58 -1.93
CA ALA A 510 0.15 22.77 -2.28
C ALA A 510 1.13 23.49 -3.24
N LEU A 511 0.74 24.61 -3.89
CA LEU A 511 1.51 25.20 -5.01
C LEU A 511 1.68 26.73 -5.04
N GLY A 512 1.42 27.46 -3.96
CA GLY A 512 1.81 28.88 -3.85
C GLY A 512 0.98 29.89 -4.67
N SER A 513 0.51 30.91 -3.96
CA SER A 513 -0.03 32.19 -4.46
C SER A 513 -0.92 32.16 -5.72
N SER A 514 -2.18 31.70 -5.57
CA SER A 514 -3.39 32.34 -6.15
C SER A 514 -4.62 31.40 -6.18
N GLY A 515 -4.87 30.63 -5.12
CA GLY A 515 -6.22 30.10 -4.84
C GLY A 515 -6.94 29.36 -5.98
N ARG A 516 -6.19 28.75 -6.91
CA ARG A 516 -6.74 27.82 -7.87
C ARG A 516 -6.32 26.42 -7.50
N GLU A 517 -7.29 25.58 -7.18
CA GLU A 517 -7.12 24.14 -7.05
C GLU A 517 -7.42 23.51 -8.42
N TRP A 518 -6.56 22.58 -8.81
CA TRP A 518 -6.12 22.45 -10.19
C TRP A 518 -6.99 21.54 -11.06
N CYS A 519 -7.41 22.09 -12.21
CA CYS A 519 -7.97 21.39 -13.36
C CYS A 519 -7.24 22.00 -14.58
N PRO A 520 -6.37 21.26 -15.31
CA PRO A 520 -5.50 21.86 -16.33
C PRO A 520 -6.25 22.36 -17.57
N ASP A 521 -7.54 22.03 -17.72
CA ASP A 521 -8.40 22.48 -18.82
C ASP A 521 -9.84 22.71 -18.33
N ASP A 522 -10.63 23.49 -19.06
CA ASP A 522 -12.06 23.81 -18.84
C ASP A 522 -13.02 22.59 -18.73
N ALA A 523 -12.49 21.35 -18.69
CA ALA A 523 -13.26 20.10 -18.65
C ALA A 523 -12.56 18.92 -17.95
N CYS A 524 -11.44 19.10 -17.22
CA CYS A 524 -10.76 18.03 -16.45
C CYS A 524 -10.61 16.70 -17.22
N SER A 525 -10.19 16.76 -18.49
CA SER A 525 -10.14 15.59 -19.36
C SER A 525 -8.72 15.33 -19.90
N PRO A 526 -7.90 14.48 -19.23
CA PRO A 526 -8.17 13.68 -18.03
C PRO A 526 -7.35 14.19 -16.83
N GLY A 527 -7.95 15.11 -16.07
CA GLY A 527 -7.40 15.60 -14.82
C GLY A 527 -7.88 14.76 -13.64
N PHE A 528 -7.07 14.65 -12.60
CA PHE A 528 -7.51 14.22 -11.28
C PHE A 528 -7.80 15.48 -10.45
N THR A 529 -8.66 15.35 -9.44
CA THR A 529 -8.99 16.41 -8.49
C THR A 529 -8.21 16.15 -7.20
N LEU A 530 -7.60 17.20 -6.63
CA LEU A 530 -6.92 17.18 -5.33
C LEU A 530 -7.46 18.34 -4.47
N VAL A 531 -7.94 18.03 -3.27
CA VAL A 531 -8.42 19.03 -2.30
C VAL A 531 -7.81 18.75 -0.94
N GLN A 532 -7.38 19.81 -0.24
CA GLN A 532 -6.75 19.72 1.07
C GLN A 532 -7.54 20.49 2.12
N PHE A 533 -7.74 19.89 3.28
CA PHE A 533 -8.44 20.52 4.38
C PHE A 533 -7.89 20.04 5.73
N ARG A 534 -8.18 20.80 6.77
CA ARG A 534 -7.91 20.46 8.16
C ARG A 534 -9.24 20.26 8.88
N ARG A 535 -9.30 19.23 9.72
CA ARG A 535 -10.41 18.95 10.64
C ARG A 535 -9.86 18.90 12.07
N PRO A 536 -10.43 19.64 13.04
CA PRO A 536 -10.17 19.44 14.46
C PRO A 536 -10.52 18.01 14.91
N PHE A 537 -9.94 17.51 15.99
CA PHE A 537 -10.32 16.20 16.53
C PHE A 537 -11.69 16.20 17.19
N ALA A 538 -12.07 17.32 17.80
CA ALA A 538 -13.36 17.51 18.44
C ALA A 538 -13.80 18.95 18.22
N THR A 539 -15.11 19.14 18.15
CA THR A 539 -15.78 20.44 18.08
C THR A 539 -16.86 20.50 19.15
N ASP A 540 -17.51 21.67 19.27
CA ASP A 540 -18.71 21.82 20.08
C ASP A 540 -19.99 21.38 19.31
N ASP A 541 -19.84 20.94 18.06
CA ASP A 541 -20.93 20.40 17.23
C ASP A 541 -21.24 18.97 17.66
N ILE A 542 -22.52 18.69 17.85
CA ILE A 542 -22.98 17.36 18.27
C ILE A 542 -23.16 16.39 17.10
N SER A 543 -23.16 16.90 15.86
CA SER A 543 -23.12 16.08 14.65
C SER A 543 -21.73 15.51 14.42
N ASP A 544 -20.68 16.17 14.91
CA ASP A 544 -19.30 15.77 14.67
C ASP A 544 -18.91 14.61 15.56
N ILE A 545 -18.19 13.65 14.97
CA ILE A 545 -17.58 12.61 15.77
C ILE A 545 -16.31 13.14 16.44
N THR A 546 -16.04 12.71 17.67
CA THR A 546 -14.74 12.96 18.29
C THR A 546 -13.71 11.95 17.77
N LEU A 547 -12.67 12.42 17.08
CA LEU A 547 -11.61 11.56 16.58
C LEU A 547 -10.81 10.95 17.74
N PRO A 548 -10.56 9.63 17.71
CA PRO A 548 -9.94 8.95 18.84
C PRO A 548 -8.48 9.35 19.00
N VAL A 549 -8.13 9.89 20.16
CA VAL A 549 -6.75 10.24 20.52
C VAL A 549 -5.88 9.05 20.96
N ARG A 550 -6.44 7.84 21.12
CA ARG A 550 -5.69 6.65 21.62
C ARG A 550 -5.93 5.38 20.81
N SER A 551 -6.60 5.49 19.67
CA SER A 551 -6.85 4.33 18.81
C SER A 551 -5.73 4.14 17.80
N ALA A 552 -5.25 2.90 17.65
CA ALA A 552 -4.24 2.54 16.64
C ALA A 552 -4.76 2.68 15.21
N LYS A 553 -6.07 2.68 15.01
CA LYS A 553 -6.72 2.78 13.70
C LYS A 553 -7.96 3.66 13.76
N ILE A 554 -8.30 4.26 12.63
CA ILE A 554 -9.58 4.92 12.42
C ILE A 554 -10.22 4.33 11.17
N ARG A 555 -11.53 4.11 11.20
CA ARG A 555 -12.26 3.63 10.02
C ARG A 555 -12.92 4.80 9.33
N LEU A 556 -12.73 4.86 8.01
CA LEU A 556 -13.38 5.83 7.14
C LEU A 556 -14.26 5.12 6.13
N ILE A 557 -15.35 5.77 5.73
CA ILE A 557 -15.96 5.56 4.42
C ILE A 557 -15.41 6.58 3.42
N PHE A 558 -15.42 6.24 2.14
CA PHE A 558 -15.02 7.15 1.07
C PHE A 558 -15.93 6.98 -0.12
N ALA A 559 -16.13 8.04 -0.89
CA ALA A 559 -16.87 8.04 -2.14
C ALA A 559 -16.29 9.08 -3.13
N PHE A 560 -16.57 8.93 -4.42
CA PHE A 560 -16.42 10.01 -5.39
C PHE A 560 -17.41 9.84 -6.55
N ALA A 561 -17.83 10.95 -7.16
CA ALA A 561 -18.73 10.96 -8.30
C ALA A 561 -18.11 11.74 -9.46
N ARG A 562 -18.65 11.56 -10.67
CA ARG A 562 -18.11 12.20 -11.88
C ARG A 562 -18.57 13.64 -12.03
N GLN A 563 -19.78 14.01 -11.59
CA GLN A 563 -20.26 15.38 -11.69
C GLN A 563 -19.98 16.17 -10.41
N ASP A 564 -19.76 17.47 -10.58
CA ASP A 564 -19.65 18.43 -9.50
C ASP A 564 -20.89 18.43 -8.61
N PRO A 565 -20.74 18.77 -7.32
CA PRO A 565 -21.87 18.94 -6.44
C PRO A 565 -22.69 20.16 -6.87
N PHE A 566 -24.01 20.00 -7.01
CA PHE A 566 -24.91 21.12 -7.22
C PHE A 566 -25.16 21.81 -5.87
N GLU A 567 -25.58 23.09 -5.90
CA GLU A 567 -25.90 23.82 -4.66
C GLU A 567 -26.98 23.13 -3.81
N THR A 568 -27.85 22.34 -4.45
CA THR A 568 -29.02 21.71 -3.82
C THR A 568 -29.03 20.19 -3.80
N TYR A 569 -28.08 19.50 -4.47
CA TYR A 569 -28.00 18.04 -4.43
C TYR A 569 -26.61 17.51 -4.83
N LEU A 570 -26.24 16.33 -4.32
CA LEU A 570 -25.07 15.55 -4.74
C LEU A 570 -25.49 14.48 -5.76
N GLU A 571 -24.79 14.40 -6.90
CA GLU A 571 -24.92 13.23 -7.78
C GLU A 571 -24.46 11.98 -7.00
N GLN A 572 -25.25 10.91 -7.04
CA GLN A 572 -24.93 9.67 -6.36
C GLN A 572 -23.64 9.06 -6.93
N HIS A 573 -22.70 8.69 -6.06
CA HIS A 573 -21.48 7.98 -6.42
C HIS A 573 -21.78 6.59 -7.03
N PHE A 574 -20.86 6.06 -7.83
CA PHE A 574 -20.97 4.71 -8.40
C PHE A 574 -20.45 3.66 -7.40
N SER A 575 -20.85 2.39 -7.56
CA SER A 575 -20.38 1.30 -6.67
C SER A 575 -18.88 1.04 -6.74
N THR A 576 -18.23 1.39 -7.85
CA THR A 576 -16.77 1.29 -8.02
C THR A 576 -16.00 2.49 -7.47
N SER A 577 -16.72 3.52 -7.01
CA SER A 577 -16.15 4.77 -6.52
C SER A 577 -16.49 5.03 -5.05
N THR A 578 -16.84 4.00 -4.29
CA THR A 578 -17.14 4.06 -2.85
C THR A 578 -16.59 2.84 -2.10
N GLY A 579 -16.42 2.96 -0.79
CA GLY A 579 -16.05 1.84 0.08
C GLY A 579 -15.69 2.31 1.49
N TYR A 580 -15.02 1.44 2.25
CA TYR A 580 -14.47 1.77 3.56
C TYR A 580 -13.01 1.33 3.70
N VAL A 581 -12.28 1.95 4.63
CA VAL A 581 -10.89 1.64 4.90
C VAL A 581 -10.53 1.91 6.36
N ASP A 582 -9.71 1.03 6.94
CA ASP A 582 -9.02 1.29 8.19
C ASP A 582 -7.70 2.01 7.90
N LEU A 583 -7.56 3.24 8.37
CA LEU A 583 -6.32 3.99 8.35
C LEU A 583 -5.55 3.78 9.66
N PRO A 584 -4.23 3.52 9.62
CA PRO A 584 -3.37 3.69 10.79
C PRO A 584 -3.53 5.10 11.38
N TRP A 585 -3.86 5.24 12.67
CA TRP A 585 -4.27 6.52 13.25
C TRP A 585 -3.31 7.02 14.34
N ASN A 586 -3.58 6.74 15.62
CA ASN A 586 -2.64 7.02 16.69
C ASN A 586 -1.69 5.84 16.87
N LEU A 587 -0.53 5.99 16.24
CA LEU A 587 0.58 5.06 16.31
C LEU A 587 1.53 5.40 17.48
N ASP A 588 1.02 6.01 18.54
CA ASP A 588 1.72 6.25 19.80
C ASP A 588 2.18 4.92 20.38
N CYS A 589 3.38 4.56 20.00
CA CYS A 589 4.13 3.52 20.65
C CYS A 589 4.46 3.97 22.07
N ALA A 590 4.40 3.05 23.03
CA ALA A 590 4.83 3.36 24.39
C ALA A 590 6.32 3.78 24.40
N PRO A 591 6.79 4.55 25.41
CA PRO A 591 8.21 4.82 25.57
C PRO A 591 9.02 3.51 25.54
N GLY A 592 10.10 3.52 24.76
CA GLY A 592 10.92 2.34 24.48
C GLY A 592 10.49 1.50 23.28
N THR A 593 9.40 1.82 22.60
CA THR A 593 9.02 1.19 21.33
C THR A 593 8.90 2.21 20.20
N PHE A 594 9.09 1.80 18.95
CA PHE A 594 8.94 2.64 17.75
C PHE A 594 7.98 1.98 16.76
N PHE A 595 7.31 2.78 15.94
CA PHE A 595 6.36 2.33 14.95
C PHE A 595 7.07 1.87 13.68
N GLU A 596 6.88 0.62 13.29
CA GLU A 596 7.41 0.07 12.05
C GLU A 596 6.34 0.09 10.94
N MET A 597 6.54 0.96 9.94
CA MET A 597 5.55 1.17 8.86
C MET A 597 5.23 -0.10 8.05
N ALA A 598 6.19 -1.02 7.90
CA ALA A 598 6.02 -2.22 7.10
C ALA A 598 5.08 -3.26 7.75
N THR A 599 5.07 -3.33 9.08
CA THR A 599 4.28 -4.30 9.85
C THR A 599 3.10 -3.64 10.56
N THR A 600 3.06 -2.31 10.58
CA THR A 600 2.07 -1.51 11.32
C THR A 600 1.99 -1.86 12.81
N GLU A 601 3.12 -2.20 13.41
CA GLU A 601 3.24 -2.60 14.81
C GLU A 601 4.27 -1.74 15.55
N CYS A 602 4.11 -1.61 16.86
CA CYS A 602 5.11 -0.99 17.73
C CYS A 602 6.18 -2.01 18.12
N LYS A 603 7.40 -1.85 17.58
CA LYS A 603 8.55 -2.69 17.90
C LYS A 603 9.40 -2.10 19.02
N ALA A 604 9.94 -2.96 19.87
CA ALA A 604 10.85 -2.54 20.93
C ALA A 604 12.16 -1.97 20.35
N CYS A 605 12.68 -0.91 20.96
CA CYS A 605 14.03 -0.43 20.66
C CYS A 605 15.06 -1.51 20.96
N ASP A 606 16.03 -1.69 20.07
CA ASP A 606 17.12 -2.64 20.26
C ASP A 606 18.11 -2.17 21.35
N LYS A 607 18.97 -3.09 21.81
CA LYS A 607 20.05 -2.76 22.76
C LYS A 607 20.94 -1.66 22.18
N GLY A 608 21.39 -0.74 23.03
CA GLY A 608 22.13 0.46 22.60
C GLY A 608 21.24 1.59 22.08
N PHE A 609 19.93 1.37 22.02
CA PHE A 609 18.94 2.36 21.64
C PHE A 609 17.85 2.51 22.71
N PHE A 610 17.22 3.68 22.75
CA PHE A 610 16.12 3.98 23.66
C PHE A 610 15.16 4.99 23.02
N ARG A 611 13.94 5.09 23.52
CA ARG A 611 12.98 6.11 23.06
C ARG A 611 12.19 6.71 24.23
N PRO A 612 12.43 7.98 24.60
CA PRO A 612 11.59 8.72 25.54
C PRO A 612 10.16 8.95 25.01
N ALA A 613 9.23 9.31 25.90
CA ALA A 613 7.86 9.62 25.52
C ALA A 613 7.75 10.79 24.50
N ASN A 614 8.65 11.77 24.59
CA ASN A 614 8.56 13.04 23.87
C ASN A 614 9.47 13.10 22.62
N THR A 615 9.70 11.97 21.96
CA THR A 615 10.56 11.88 20.77
C THR A 615 9.83 11.15 19.64
N SER A 616 10.31 11.31 18.39
CA SER A 616 9.74 10.67 17.19
C SER A 616 9.27 9.24 17.45
N VAL A 617 8.05 8.92 17.06
CA VAL A 617 7.46 7.57 17.18
C VAL A 617 8.05 6.60 16.16
N TYR A 618 8.71 7.08 15.10
CA TYR A 618 9.17 6.25 13.98
C TYR A 618 10.60 5.72 14.13
N SER A 619 11.33 6.09 15.19
CA SER A 619 12.74 5.72 15.33
C SER A 619 13.20 5.70 16.80
N CYS A 620 14.12 4.79 17.12
CA CYS A 620 14.83 4.79 18.39
C CYS A 620 16.15 5.59 18.32
N ILE A 621 16.52 6.22 19.43
CA ILE A 621 17.71 7.06 19.55
C ILE A 621 18.86 6.23 20.13
N ARG A 622 20.08 6.37 19.59
CA ARG A 622 21.28 5.75 20.18
C ARG A 622 21.54 6.33 21.57
N THR A 623 21.96 5.50 22.52
CA THR A 623 22.40 5.96 23.84
C THR A 623 23.54 6.98 23.68
N PRO A 624 23.47 8.18 24.27
CA PRO A 624 24.54 9.16 24.17
C PRO A 624 25.80 8.71 24.94
N PRO A 625 26.99 9.27 24.63
CA PRO A 625 28.19 9.08 25.44
C PRO A 625 27.93 9.36 26.92
N GLY A 626 28.44 8.48 27.77
CA GLY A 626 28.18 8.50 29.22
C GLY A 626 27.02 7.60 29.67
N THR A 627 26.34 6.93 28.73
CA THR A 627 25.22 6.03 29.02
C THR A 627 25.31 4.75 28.18
N PHE A 628 24.64 3.69 28.62
CA PHE A 628 24.51 2.41 27.93
C PHE A 628 23.09 1.87 28.02
N GLN A 629 22.73 0.90 27.16
CA GLN A 629 21.44 0.21 27.26
C GLN A 629 21.56 -1.27 26.88
N ASN A 630 21.44 -2.15 27.88
CA ASN A 630 21.61 -3.59 27.73
C ASN A 630 20.31 -4.38 27.57
N GLU A 631 19.15 -3.71 27.67
CA GLU A 631 17.82 -4.29 27.52
C GLU A 631 17.11 -3.67 26.31
N THR A 632 16.24 -4.44 25.67
CA THR A 632 15.37 -3.94 24.60
C THR A 632 14.16 -3.22 25.20
N GLY A 633 13.52 -2.36 24.42
CA GLY A 633 12.22 -1.78 24.80
C GLY A 633 12.30 -0.62 25.80
N GLN A 634 13.43 0.08 25.90
CA GLN A 634 13.71 0.97 27.03
C GLN A 634 13.44 2.44 26.73
N ALA A 635 12.81 3.13 27.69
CA ALA A 635 12.44 4.54 27.58
C ALA A 635 13.58 5.53 27.88
N SER A 636 14.66 5.05 28.50
CA SER A 636 15.81 5.84 28.93
C SER A 636 17.10 5.02 28.84
N ALA A 637 18.23 5.67 28.59
CA ALA A 637 19.55 5.05 28.71
C ALA A 637 19.98 4.93 30.18
N LYS A 638 20.68 3.86 30.54
CA LYS A 638 21.27 3.67 31.87
C LYS A 638 22.57 4.48 31.96
N PRO A 639 22.76 5.34 32.98
CA PRO A 639 23.99 6.11 33.12
C PRO A 639 25.16 5.21 33.53
N CYS A 640 26.35 5.53 33.04
CA CYS A 640 27.58 4.96 33.59
C CYS A 640 27.73 5.33 35.08
N LYS A 641 28.44 4.48 35.83
CA LYS A 641 28.81 4.78 37.21
C LYS A 641 29.56 6.12 37.27
N SER A 642 29.32 6.90 38.34
CA SER A 642 29.95 8.21 38.53
C SER A 642 31.47 8.17 38.29
N GLY A 643 31.95 9.01 37.37
CA GLY A 643 33.35 9.10 36.97
C GLY A 643 33.71 8.39 35.66
N PHE A 644 32.81 7.54 35.13
CA PHE A 644 32.99 6.79 33.88
C PHE A 644 32.14 7.36 32.75
N THR A 645 32.56 7.15 31.50
CA THR A 645 31.83 7.53 30.28
C THR A 645 31.99 6.46 29.21
N THR A 646 31.02 6.31 28.31
CA THR A 646 31.20 5.54 27.07
C THR A 646 31.90 6.41 26.02
N PRO A 647 32.80 5.85 25.19
CA PRO A 647 33.58 6.62 24.22
C PRO A 647 32.78 7.00 22.97
N ALA A 648 31.71 6.26 22.67
CA ALA A 648 30.83 6.49 21.52
C ALA A 648 29.36 6.29 21.92
N SER A 649 28.45 6.76 21.07
CA SER A 649 27.01 6.53 21.22
C SER A 649 26.63 5.09 20.88
N GLY A 650 25.62 4.53 21.53
CA GLY A 650 25.08 3.21 21.22
C GLY A 650 25.63 2.08 22.08
N ALA A 651 26.32 2.39 23.19
CA ALA A 651 26.87 1.39 24.09
C ALA A 651 25.78 0.44 24.62
N ILE A 652 26.06 -0.86 24.58
CA ILE A 652 25.10 -1.92 24.90
C ILE A 652 25.35 -2.55 26.26
N GLN A 653 26.53 -2.39 26.86
CA GLN A 653 26.90 -3.03 28.13
C GLN A 653 27.55 -2.04 29.11
N ASP A 654 27.46 -2.34 30.41
CA ASP A 654 28.05 -1.53 31.49
C ASP A 654 29.59 -1.51 31.44
N PHE A 655 30.23 -2.58 30.96
CA PHE A 655 31.69 -2.64 30.87
C PHE A 655 32.28 -1.68 29.81
N GLU A 656 31.45 -1.14 28.91
CA GLU A 656 31.86 -0.13 27.93
C GLU A 656 32.00 1.27 28.56
N CYS A 657 31.58 1.44 29.81
CA CYS A 657 31.84 2.62 30.62
C CYS A 657 33.32 2.63 31.05
N VAL A 658 34.13 3.48 30.42
CA VAL A 658 35.56 3.64 30.70
C VAL A 658 35.84 4.96 31.40
N CYS A 659 37.02 5.09 32.02
CA CYS A 659 37.44 6.41 32.50
C CYS A 659 37.61 7.36 31.30
N PRO A 660 37.15 8.62 31.39
CA PRO A 660 37.36 9.60 30.34
C PRO A 660 38.87 9.77 30.12
N GLY A 661 39.35 9.26 28.98
CA GLY A 661 40.74 9.42 28.55
C GLY A 661 41.08 10.89 28.29
N PRO A 662 42.35 11.21 27.97
CA PRO A 662 42.76 12.58 27.71
C PRO A 662 41.93 13.19 26.57
N SER A 663 41.15 14.22 26.89
CA SER A 663 40.50 15.12 25.93
C SER A 663 41.51 16.15 25.43
N LEU A 664 41.32 16.70 24.22
CA LEU A 664 42.05 17.89 23.73
C LEU A 664 42.05 19.07 24.73
N SER A 665 41.10 19.11 25.67
CA SER A 665 40.96 20.12 26.72
C SER A 665 41.55 19.73 28.08
N VAL A 666 41.89 18.45 28.31
CA VAL A 666 42.49 17.95 29.56
C VAL A 666 43.65 17.01 29.21
N PRO A 667 44.87 17.53 29.01
CA PRO A 667 46.02 16.75 28.53
C PRO A 667 46.49 15.63 29.47
N ARG A 668 45.99 15.61 30.72
CA ARG A 668 46.33 14.65 31.79
C ARG A 668 45.11 13.83 32.19
N GLY A 669 44.52 13.09 31.24
CA GLY A 669 43.28 12.33 31.40
C GLY A 669 43.23 11.41 32.63
N ARG A 670 42.03 10.97 32.99
CA ARG A 670 41.84 9.97 34.05
C ARG A 670 42.11 8.58 33.49
N TYR A 671 42.68 7.71 34.31
CA TYR A 671 42.96 6.33 33.93
C TYR A 671 42.29 5.35 34.89
N HIS A 672 41.99 4.16 34.37
CA HIS A 672 41.44 3.05 35.11
C HIS A 672 42.58 2.12 35.54
N VAL A 673 42.60 1.68 36.79
CA VAL A 673 43.54 0.67 37.29
C VAL A 673 42.77 -0.63 37.49
N ASP A 674 42.84 -1.54 36.53
CA ASP A 674 42.48 -2.94 36.75
C ASP A 674 43.72 -3.68 37.28
N VAL A 675 43.76 -3.96 38.58
CA VAL A 675 44.70 -4.94 39.13
C VAL A 675 43.91 -6.00 39.88
N CYS A 676 43.60 -7.06 39.12
CA CYS A 676 43.17 -8.42 39.44
C CYS A 676 42.18 -8.69 40.60
N ASP A 677 41.19 -9.52 40.29
CA ASP A 677 40.20 -10.12 41.20
C ASP A 677 40.82 -10.85 42.41
N GLY A 678 40.90 -10.14 43.53
CA GLY A 678 40.67 -10.68 44.88
C GLY A 678 41.68 -11.66 45.48
N ALA A 679 42.68 -12.17 44.74
CA ALA A 679 43.70 -13.07 45.27
C ALA A 679 45.13 -12.50 45.12
N PRO A 680 45.92 -12.39 46.22
CA PRO A 680 47.28 -11.87 46.15
C PRO A 680 48.17 -12.79 45.32
N ARG A 681 48.82 -12.25 44.28
CA ARG A 681 49.86 -12.97 43.52
C ARG A 681 51.24 -12.76 44.16
N ARG A 682 52.04 -13.83 44.16
CA ARG A 682 53.46 -13.80 44.50
C ARG A 682 54.27 -13.69 43.21
N ASP A 683 55.32 -12.88 43.24
CA ASP A 683 56.29 -12.87 42.15
C ASP A 683 57.20 -14.11 42.18
N SER A 684 58.10 -14.22 41.20
CA SER A 684 59.10 -15.28 41.10
C SER A 684 60.11 -15.31 42.26
N GLN A 685 60.07 -14.35 43.17
CA GLN A 685 60.92 -14.25 44.36
C GLN A 685 60.14 -14.46 45.66
N GLY A 686 58.83 -14.75 45.58
CA GLY A 686 57.98 -15.08 46.72
C GLY A 686 57.45 -13.87 47.50
N LEU A 687 57.67 -12.65 47.02
CA LEU A 687 57.22 -11.43 47.68
C LEU A 687 55.70 -11.24 47.50
N LEU A 688 55.02 -10.88 48.60
CA LEU A 688 53.59 -10.63 48.65
C LEU A 688 53.30 -9.21 48.14
N ILE A 689 52.75 -9.10 46.93
CA ILE A 689 52.28 -7.81 46.40
C ILE A 689 50.84 -7.63 46.88
N ARG A 690 50.57 -6.61 47.70
CA ARG A 690 49.21 -6.28 48.16
C ARG A 690 48.58 -5.29 47.18
N CYS A 691 47.50 -5.70 46.52
CA CYS A 691 46.74 -4.86 45.60
C CYS A 691 45.70 -4.01 46.37
N ALA A 692 45.57 -2.73 46.00
CA ALA A 692 44.55 -1.83 46.55
C ALA A 692 43.24 -1.92 45.74
N ARG A 693 42.11 -2.12 46.42
CA ARG A 693 40.76 -1.88 45.84
C ARG A 693 40.60 -0.40 45.57
N LEU A 694 40.12 0.01 44.39
CA LEU A 694 39.26 1.19 44.21
C LEU A 694 38.71 1.25 42.78
N GLY A 695 37.42 0.94 42.61
CA GLY A 695 36.65 1.14 41.37
C GLY A 695 36.26 2.61 41.13
N ASN A 696 37.26 3.49 41.13
CA ASN A 696 37.17 4.94 40.93
C ASN A 696 38.20 5.38 39.87
N CYS A 697 37.81 6.28 38.96
CA CYS A 697 38.74 6.93 38.05
C CYS A 697 39.67 7.88 38.82
N LEU A 698 40.98 7.69 38.68
CA LEU A 698 42.00 8.52 39.32
C LEU A 698 42.57 9.53 38.32
N ASP A 699 42.83 10.75 38.78
CA ASP A 699 43.56 11.74 38.01
C ASP A 699 45.02 11.26 37.84
N CYS A 700 45.57 11.34 36.63
CA CYS A 700 46.97 10.96 36.39
C CYS A 700 47.89 11.89 37.20
N PRO A 701 48.71 11.37 38.15
CA PRO A 701 49.56 12.21 38.99
C PRO A 701 50.53 13.06 38.16
N GLU A 702 50.82 14.27 38.64
CA GLU A 702 51.80 15.15 37.99
C GLU A 702 53.17 14.47 37.97
N GLY A 703 53.78 14.38 36.77
CA GLY A 703 55.03 13.66 36.58
C GLY A 703 54.87 12.23 36.03
N MET A 704 53.68 11.82 35.62
CA MET A 704 53.45 10.53 34.93
C MET A 704 52.82 10.68 33.54
N ILE A 705 53.06 9.67 32.69
CA ILE A 705 52.35 9.36 31.45
C ILE A 705 51.49 8.12 31.73
N CYS A 706 50.18 8.31 31.84
CA CYS A 706 49.21 7.22 31.96
C CYS A 706 48.61 6.94 30.56
N ARG A 707 49.01 5.86 29.88
CA ARG A 707 48.43 5.46 28.59
C ARG A 707 47.39 4.35 28.80
N GLY A 708 46.15 4.56 28.35
CA GLY A 708 45.16 3.49 28.29
C GLY A 708 45.14 2.87 26.90
N ALA A 709 45.85 1.76 26.68
CA ALA A 709 45.62 0.92 25.50
C ALA A 709 45.98 -0.54 25.76
N ARG A 710 45.05 -1.42 25.37
CA ARG A 710 45.24 -2.86 25.19
C ARG A 710 45.46 -3.12 23.71
N ASP A 711 46.65 -3.53 23.28
CA ASP A 711 46.98 -3.79 21.87
C ASP A 711 47.76 -5.10 21.72
N ILE A 712 47.64 -5.80 20.59
CA ILE A 712 48.35 -7.07 20.35
C ILE A 712 49.84 -6.81 20.12
N VAL A 713 50.71 -7.56 20.81
CA VAL A 713 52.14 -7.60 20.57
C VAL A 713 52.43 -8.37 19.27
N VAL A 714 52.82 -7.64 18.22
CA VAL A 714 52.92 -8.13 16.82
C VAL A 714 54.10 -9.10 16.54
N ASN A 715 54.79 -9.60 17.58
CA ASN A 715 55.97 -10.46 17.43
C ASN A 715 55.67 -11.97 17.41
N ASP A 716 54.42 -12.38 17.62
CA ASP A 716 54.01 -13.79 17.55
C ASP A 716 53.17 -14.06 16.31
N GLY A 717 53.68 -14.92 15.42
CA GLY A 717 53.01 -15.29 14.15
C GLY A 717 51.63 -15.94 14.36
N GLY A 718 51.34 -16.45 15.56
CA GLY A 718 50.03 -16.97 15.91
C GLY A 718 48.99 -15.90 16.25
N ALA A 719 49.39 -14.73 16.77
CA ALA A 719 48.48 -13.71 17.28
C ALA A 719 47.73 -12.98 16.16
N ALA A 720 48.41 -12.66 15.06
CA ALA A 720 47.80 -12.04 13.89
C ALA A 720 46.75 -12.96 13.21
N SER A 721 46.98 -14.28 13.23
CA SER A 721 46.04 -15.27 12.67
C SER A 721 44.77 -15.40 13.51
N ARG A 722 44.88 -15.31 14.84
CA ARG A 722 43.71 -15.29 15.75
C ARG A 722 42.89 -14.01 15.57
N LEU A 723 43.55 -12.85 15.44
CA LEU A 723 42.88 -11.58 15.12
C LEU A 723 42.10 -11.69 13.81
N ALA A 724 42.73 -12.19 12.73
CA ALA A 724 42.07 -12.37 11.44
C ALA A 724 40.87 -13.33 11.51
N THR A 725 40.98 -14.42 12.27
CA THR A 725 39.88 -15.39 12.45
C THR A 725 38.72 -14.79 13.27
N PHE A 726 39.04 -13.98 14.29
CA PHE A 726 38.05 -13.23 15.06
C PHE A 726 37.31 -12.22 14.18
N CYS A 727 38.04 -11.42 13.39
CA CYS A 727 37.44 -10.45 12.47
C CYS A 727 36.56 -11.12 11.41
N LEU A 728 36.92 -12.32 10.93
CA LEU A 728 36.14 -13.06 9.92
C LEU A 728 34.86 -13.71 10.47
N SER A 729 34.75 -13.96 11.78
CA SER A 729 33.56 -14.58 12.39
C SER A 729 32.51 -13.56 12.87
N TYR A 730 32.86 -12.27 12.89
CA TYR A 730 31.97 -11.16 13.23
C TYR A 730 31.13 -10.77 12.01
N ALA A 731 30.01 -11.46 11.80
CA ALA A 731 29.30 -11.49 10.51
C ALA A 731 28.57 -10.21 10.06
N TYR A 732 28.64 -9.08 10.75
CA TYR A 732 28.05 -7.80 10.29
C TYR A 732 28.77 -6.60 10.91
N ALA A 733 29.87 -6.13 10.32
CA ALA A 733 30.37 -4.75 10.46
C ALA A 733 31.53 -4.53 9.47
N ASP A 734 31.68 -3.27 9.08
CA ASP A 734 32.78 -2.76 8.25
C ASP A 734 34.15 -3.28 8.71
N MET A 735 34.96 -3.81 7.78
CA MET A 735 36.29 -4.33 8.10
C MET A 735 37.26 -3.23 8.57
N GLU A 736 36.92 -1.94 8.41
CA GLU A 736 37.72 -0.82 8.93
C GLU A 736 37.76 -0.70 10.46
N GLU A 737 36.77 -1.23 11.22
CA GLU A 737 36.74 -1.11 12.69
C GLU A 737 37.34 -2.31 13.46
N CYS A 738 37.67 -3.41 12.78
CA CYS A 738 38.29 -4.57 13.43
C CYS A 738 39.80 -4.35 13.64
N THR A 739 40.18 -3.85 14.82
CA THR A 739 41.58 -3.53 15.18
C THR A 739 42.15 -4.48 16.23
N SER A 740 43.49 -4.45 16.43
CA SER A 740 44.18 -5.17 17.53
C SER A 740 43.59 -4.85 18.89
N ARG A 741 43.15 -3.60 19.06
CA ARG A 741 42.50 -3.11 20.27
C ARG A 741 41.12 -3.75 20.48
N THR A 742 40.30 -3.77 19.44
CA THR A 742 38.96 -4.41 19.47
C THR A 742 39.06 -5.88 19.85
N PHE A 743 40.07 -6.60 19.34
CA PHE A 743 40.35 -7.98 19.73
C PHE A 743 40.79 -8.14 21.18
N CYS A 744 41.72 -7.30 21.65
CA CYS A 744 42.23 -7.36 23.03
C CYS A 744 41.19 -6.94 24.08
N ASP A 745 40.25 -6.07 23.70
CA ASP A 745 39.12 -5.69 24.55
C ASP A 745 38.11 -6.84 24.67
N ALA A 746 37.89 -7.60 23.58
CA ALA A 746 37.02 -8.78 23.58
C ALA A 746 37.67 -10.06 24.14
N ASN A 747 39.01 -10.13 24.16
CA ASN A 747 39.78 -11.28 24.63
C ASN A 747 40.79 -10.85 25.70
N PRO A 748 40.32 -10.38 26.87
CA PRO A 748 41.17 -9.82 27.93
C PRO A 748 42.16 -10.83 28.52
N GLU A 749 41.93 -12.12 28.32
CA GLU A 749 42.77 -13.22 28.79
C GLU A 749 43.84 -13.63 27.77
N ASP A 750 43.85 -13.07 26.54
CA ASP A 750 44.87 -13.42 25.55
C ASP A 750 46.22 -12.81 25.98
N PRO A 751 47.24 -13.65 26.28
CA PRO A 751 48.51 -13.19 26.82
C PRO A 751 49.35 -12.38 25.82
N ALA A 752 48.94 -12.32 24.55
CA ALA A 752 49.55 -11.48 23.54
C ALA A 752 49.07 -10.01 23.57
N CYS A 753 48.11 -9.67 24.43
CA CYS A 753 47.64 -8.30 24.61
C CYS A 753 48.53 -7.53 25.59
N ASP A 754 49.08 -6.39 25.15
CA ASP A 754 49.88 -5.49 25.98
C ASP A 754 48.97 -4.68 26.90
N HIS A 755 49.34 -4.58 28.17
CA HIS A 755 48.65 -3.76 29.15
C HIS A 755 49.63 -2.71 29.66
N ALA A 756 49.65 -1.52 29.05
CA ALA A 756 50.64 -0.52 29.41
C ALA A 756 50.42 0.02 30.85
N PRO A 757 51.33 -0.22 31.81
CA PRO A 757 51.27 0.43 33.12
C PRO A 757 51.67 1.92 33.01
N PRO A 758 51.28 2.79 33.96
CA PRO A 758 51.70 4.19 33.96
C PRO A 758 53.23 4.32 34.09
N GLU A 759 53.83 5.26 33.34
CA GLU A 759 55.26 5.53 33.34
C GLU A 759 55.57 6.92 33.94
N LEU A 760 56.60 7.05 34.75
CA LEU A 760 57.12 8.32 35.28
C LEU A 760 57.85 9.10 34.18
N LEU A 761 57.61 10.40 34.12
CA LEU A 761 58.40 11.34 33.32
C LEU A 761 59.81 11.50 33.92
N PRO A 762 60.83 11.82 33.09
CA PRO A 762 62.13 12.22 33.60
C PRO A 762 62.02 13.37 34.61
N GLY A 763 62.73 13.25 35.73
CA GLY A 763 62.68 14.17 36.87
C GLY A 763 61.67 13.81 37.96
N PHE A 764 60.93 12.71 37.82
CA PHE A 764 59.97 12.21 38.81
C PHE A 764 60.27 10.77 39.23
N TRP A 765 59.87 10.42 40.46
CA TRP A 765 60.05 9.10 41.05
C TRP A 765 58.81 8.68 41.87
N SER A 766 58.51 7.39 41.91
CA SER A 766 57.56 6.81 42.86
C SER A 766 58.06 5.44 43.33
N ALA A 767 57.65 5.03 44.53
CA ALA A 767 58.00 3.74 45.08
C ALA A 767 57.22 2.61 44.37
N ALA A 768 57.77 1.40 44.36
CA ALA A 768 57.12 0.24 43.73
C ALA A 768 55.79 -0.15 44.43
N ASP A 769 55.75 0.03 45.75
CA ASP A 769 54.62 -0.27 46.64
C ASP A 769 53.62 0.89 46.77
N GLU A 770 54.02 2.11 46.41
CA GLU A 770 53.14 3.27 46.27
C GLU A 770 53.29 3.92 44.88
N PRO A 771 52.87 3.23 43.80
CA PRO A 771 53.21 3.63 42.44
C PRO A 771 52.63 4.98 42.00
N LEU A 772 51.61 5.48 42.71
CA LEU A 772 50.89 6.73 42.43
C LEU A 772 51.34 7.90 43.33
N SER A 773 52.20 7.65 44.33
CA SER A 773 52.82 8.67 45.17
C SER A 773 54.05 9.23 44.45
N VAL A 774 53.82 10.19 43.54
CA VAL A 774 54.88 10.75 42.68
C VAL A 774 55.60 11.91 43.37
N LEU A 775 56.92 11.82 43.44
CA LEU A 775 57.83 12.81 44.00
C LEU A 775 58.65 13.45 42.87
N SER A 776 58.79 14.79 42.91
CA SER A 776 59.69 15.51 42.01
C SER A 776 61.11 15.52 42.56
N CYS A 777 62.08 15.16 41.74
CA CYS A 777 63.47 15.07 42.15
C CYS A 777 64.15 16.45 42.06
N LYS A 778 64.99 16.78 43.06
CA LYS A 778 65.75 18.06 43.09
C LYS A 778 66.67 18.27 41.87
N ASN A 779 67.08 17.19 41.20
CA ASN A 779 67.81 17.24 39.94
C ASN A 779 67.21 16.22 38.96
N ALA A 780 66.72 16.71 37.82
CA ALA A 780 66.05 15.87 36.83
C ALA A 780 66.95 14.76 36.25
N LEU A 781 68.27 14.95 36.25
CA LEU A 781 69.24 13.94 35.79
C LEU A 781 69.35 12.72 36.70
N HIS A 782 68.85 12.80 37.95
CA HIS A 782 68.93 11.71 38.92
C HIS A 782 67.73 10.75 38.86
N CYS A 783 66.65 11.17 38.20
CA CYS A 783 65.42 10.39 38.03
C CYS A 783 65.13 10.31 36.53
N LEU A 784 65.48 9.19 35.92
CA LEU A 784 65.36 9.02 34.47
C LEU A 784 63.90 8.85 34.00
N GLY A 785 62.94 8.76 34.92
CA GLY A 785 61.58 8.34 34.63
C GLY A 785 61.48 6.82 34.43
N GLY A 786 60.38 6.34 33.88
CA GLY A 786 60.11 4.92 33.65
C GLY A 786 59.11 4.31 34.65
N ARG A 787 59.10 2.98 34.79
CA ARG A 787 58.10 2.30 35.65
C ARG A 787 58.26 2.70 37.13
N PRO A 788 57.16 2.84 37.90
CA PRO A 788 57.20 2.98 39.35
C PRO A 788 58.15 1.97 40.01
N GLY A 789 58.98 2.42 40.94
CA GLY A 789 60.01 1.59 41.57
C GLY A 789 61.30 1.38 40.76
N ALA A 790 61.42 1.93 39.55
CA ALA A 790 62.69 1.97 38.84
C ALA A 790 63.71 2.80 39.64
N VAL A 791 64.90 2.24 39.86
CA VAL A 791 65.91 2.80 40.76
C VAL A 791 66.43 4.13 40.20
N CYS A 792 66.32 5.21 40.96
CA CYS A 792 67.14 6.41 40.75
C CYS A 792 68.62 6.02 40.72
N ALA A 793 69.48 6.77 40.03
CA ALA A 793 70.91 6.46 40.01
C ALA A 793 71.44 6.17 41.44
N SER A 794 72.17 5.06 41.59
CA SER A 794 72.42 4.41 42.89
C SER A 794 72.85 5.37 44.01
N GLY A 795 72.13 5.31 45.14
CA GLY A 795 72.56 5.90 46.42
C GLY A 795 71.92 7.22 46.85
N ARG A 796 70.77 7.64 46.31
CA ARG A 796 70.02 8.81 46.82
C ARG A 796 68.51 8.58 46.77
N GLU A 797 67.90 8.32 47.93
CA GLU A 797 66.46 8.44 48.17
C GLU A 797 66.14 9.92 48.48
N ALA A 798 64.99 10.41 47.97
CA ALA A 798 64.29 11.70 48.21
C ALA A 798 65.08 12.96 48.60
#